data_AF-A0A0Q7FED1-F1
#
_entry.id   AF-A0A0Q7FED1-F1
#
_cell.length_a   1.000
_cell.length_b   1.000
_cell.length_c   1.000
_cell.angle_alpha   90.00
_cell.angle_beta   90.00
_cell.angle_gamma   90.00
#
_symmetry.space_group_name_H-M   'P 1'
#
loop_
_entity.id
_entity.type
_entity.pdbx_description
1 polymer ?
#
loop_
_entity_poly.entity_id
_entity_poly.type
_entity_poly.pdbx_seq_one_letter_code
_entity_poly.pdbx_strand_id
1 'polypeptide(L)'
;MTRKLLALLLLSNILLLLFFIGFDYQLIFHSDSAVKNLLAQEMVETGRFFPREWNYVNNDLWVFFNHAFIVPLLAFMPNGFAAHAASDVISAALLLWASWKVSGVLGQSPTARLVSMIVLSSGMSEIMAEHVFGQAAYGAAYYLGCFLLVAYWSLTQAQGRARWGWGAATAVLAALVFWANPQRAMIYYGLPLLLAGGTLWALDRQAGAPGAGRRHGCYLGVLMAGLVVGVALNSYTLRQVINHRGLTAMNWLSYDGMVHNVHAIIGGLFGILGGEPRAATRVVSIPGVYQILRLLAAVTVMVLAPLALRRALRSAHRGRLFVAVFASAMLGLNLLIMLTTTLADMSAPTASVRYLVPGVLLLLMLTVGEVVDRPSGSLPARAAAVLALALLATSAAPSYLSPYNQHFKLPPAINLPSPENNLLDYLRANGLHYGYASFWNAGKLTVLSGHEVKVRQVVIEGGVPMPMRKLASNRWYQPAAWSGPTFLMLTQGELAQVDLARLAAEVGAPQRTLRHGDMTILVYPANLAVMQSWNPRVSAPTHFPVSERSPHHTGHYDAKAGALVGEAGTPGWLHYGPYIDIEPGRYAVSFDLETGAAPAGAELGAVDVVAAAGVTSFARRTVTGSGRQLLTLQIDVREPTKLLEFRVLTNGISKMLVYQVSLVRLPA
;
A
#
# COMPACT_ATOMS: atom_id res chain seq x y z
N MET A 1 1.15 -40.00 -15.26
CA MET A 1 0.44 -39.64 -14.02
C MET A 1 -1.06 -39.83 -14.25
N THR A 2 -1.75 -40.66 -13.46
CA THR A 2 -3.20 -40.81 -13.60
C THR A 2 -3.91 -39.54 -13.13
N ARG A 3 -5.08 -39.20 -13.70
CA ARG A 3 -5.87 -38.01 -13.27
C ARG A 3 -6.17 -38.02 -11.77
N LYS A 4 -6.26 -39.22 -11.17
CA LYS A 4 -6.42 -39.41 -9.71
C LYS A 4 -5.24 -38.82 -8.92
N LEU A 5 -4.00 -39.06 -9.35
CA LEU A 5 -2.82 -38.53 -8.65
C LEU A 5 -2.72 -37.01 -8.75
N LEU A 6 -3.08 -36.45 -9.91
CA LEU A 6 -3.16 -34.99 -10.09
C LEU A 6 -4.23 -34.37 -9.20
N ALA A 7 -5.40 -35.00 -9.09
CA ALA A 7 -6.46 -34.53 -8.19
C ALA A 7 -6.04 -34.60 -6.71
N LEU A 8 -5.34 -35.66 -6.31
CA LEU A 8 -4.79 -35.79 -4.97
C LEU A 8 -3.75 -34.69 -4.68
N LEU A 9 -2.84 -34.42 -5.63
CA LEU A 9 -1.86 -33.35 -5.47
C LEU A 9 -2.52 -31.96 -5.37
N LEU A 10 -3.55 -31.69 -6.18
CA LEU A 10 -4.34 -30.46 -6.05
C LEU A 10 -4.98 -30.35 -4.66
N LEU A 11 -5.58 -31.43 -4.17
CA LEU A 11 -6.18 -31.46 -2.83
C LEU A 11 -5.13 -31.17 -1.76
N SER A 12 -3.95 -31.80 -1.83
CA SER A 12 -2.84 -31.53 -0.91
C SER A 12 -2.39 -30.06 -0.95
N ASN A 13 -2.27 -29.46 -2.14
CA ASN A 13 -1.93 -28.05 -2.29
C ASN A 13 -2.99 -27.13 -1.66
N ILE A 14 -4.28 -27.45 -1.86
CA ILE A 14 -5.40 -26.68 -1.26
C ILE A 14 -5.35 -26.80 0.27
N LEU A 15 -5.14 -27.99 0.83
CA LEU A 15 -5.04 -28.18 2.27
C LEU A 15 -3.87 -27.39 2.88
N LEU A 16 -2.70 -27.41 2.22
CA LEU A 16 -1.53 -26.62 2.66
C LEU A 16 -1.77 -25.11 2.51
N LEU A 17 -2.47 -24.69 1.47
CA LEU A 17 -2.87 -23.28 1.28
C LEU A 17 -3.82 -22.82 2.39
N LEU A 18 -4.81 -23.65 2.76
CA LEU A 18 -5.71 -23.34 3.87
C LEU A 18 -4.97 -23.30 5.21
N PHE A 19 -4.00 -24.20 5.41
CA PHE A 19 -3.11 -24.16 6.57
C PHE A 19 -2.29 -22.86 6.59
N PHE A 20 -1.73 -22.46 5.45
CA PHE A 20 -0.98 -21.21 5.33
C PHE A 20 -1.85 -20.00 5.68
N ILE A 21 -3.01 -19.86 5.06
CA ILE A 21 -3.91 -18.71 5.30
C ILE A 21 -4.40 -18.69 6.76
N GLY A 22 -4.80 -19.84 7.30
CA GLY A 22 -5.43 -19.93 8.61
C GLY A 22 -4.46 -19.95 9.79
N PHE A 23 -3.21 -20.39 9.58
CA PHE A 23 -2.25 -20.62 10.66
C PHE A 23 -0.86 -20.07 10.38
N ASP A 24 -0.23 -20.39 9.24
CA ASP A 24 1.19 -20.05 9.05
C ASP A 24 1.41 -18.55 8.77
N TYR A 25 0.50 -17.94 8.02
CA TYR A 25 0.64 -16.56 7.56
C TYR A 25 0.68 -15.54 8.71
N GLN A 26 0.10 -15.88 9.87
CA GLN A 26 0.16 -15.02 11.05
C GLN A 26 1.61 -14.71 11.50
N LEU A 27 2.57 -15.59 11.19
CA LEU A 27 3.98 -15.44 11.57
C LEU A 27 4.74 -14.40 10.75
N ILE A 28 4.26 -14.12 9.54
CA ILE A 28 4.81 -13.07 8.65
C ILE A 28 3.78 -11.95 8.42
N PHE A 29 2.75 -11.90 9.26
CA PHE A 29 1.69 -10.92 9.14
C PHE A 29 2.20 -9.51 9.51
N HIS A 30 2.01 -8.57 8.59
CA HIS A 30 2.55 -7.22 8.71
C HIS A 30 1.47 -6.16 8.45
N SER A 31 1.78 -4.89 8.73
CA SER A 31 0.80 -3.81 8.67
C SER A 31 0.19 -3.57 7.29
N ASP A 32 0.93 -3.73 6.19
CA ASP A 32 0.34 -3.68 4.84
C ASP A 32 -0.81 -4.69 4.63
N SER A 33 -0.74 -5.87 5.27
CA SER A 33 -1.80 -6.89 5.24
C SER A 33 -2.93 -6.61 6.21
N ALA A 34 -2.64 -5.92 7.31
CA ALA A 34 -3.64 -5.47 8.28
C ALA A 34 -4.57 -4.38 7.75
N VAL A 35 -4.14 -3.60 6.75
CA VAL A 35 -4.90 -2.43 6.28
C VAL A 35 -6.32 -2.79 5.81
N LYS A 36 -6.54 -3.95 5.17
CA LYS A 36 -7.91 -4.37 4.77
C LYS A 36 -8.84 -4.57 5.97
N ASN A 37 -8.32 -5.09 7.08
CA ASN A 37 -9.07 -5.21 8.33
C ASN A 37 -9.33 -3.84 8.94
N LEU A 38 -8.32 -2.97 9.01
CA LEU A 38 -8.45 -1.63 9.58
C LEU A 38 -9.46 -0.77 8.81
N LEU A 39 -9.45 -0.83 7.48
CA LEU A 39 -10.45 -0.14 6.67
C LEU A 39 -11.86 -0.72 6.89
N ALA A 40 -12.00 -2.05 6.93
CA ALA A 40 -13.29 -2.69 7.23
C ALA A 40 -13.84 -2.24 8.60
N GLN A 41 -12.97 -2.12 9.61
CA GLN A 41 -13.36 -1.58 10.91
C GLN A 41 -13.88 -0.16 10.78
N GLU A 42 -13.14 0.71 10.08
CA GLU A 42 -13.50 2.11 9.92
C GLU A 42 -14.84 2.27 9.18
N MET A 43 -15.12 1.40 8.20
CA MET A 43 -16.40 1.39 7.49
C MET A 43 -17.57 1.05 8.43
N VAL A 44 -17.39 0.08 9.32
CA VAL A 44 -18.39 -0.31 10.32
C VAL A 44 -18.57 0.79 11.37
N GLU A 45 -17.47 1.32 11.93
CA GLU A 45 -17.51 2.35 12.97
C GLU A 45 -18.09 3.68 12.49
N THR A 46 -17.95 4.01 11.21
CA THR A 46 -18.47 5.25 10.63
C THR A 46 -19.80 5.09 9.90
N GLY A 47 -20.26 3.85 9.68
CA GLY A 47 -21.44 3.55 8.86
C GLY A 47 -21.30 3.97 7.39
N ARG A 48 -20.06 4.12 6.88
CA ARG A 48 -19.77 4.61 5.52
C ARG A 48 -18.84 3.66 4.80
N PHE A 49 -19.22 3.25 3.58
CA PHE A 49 -18.35 2.41 2.75
C PHE A 49 -17.05 3.14 2.32
N PHE A 50 -17.10 4.45 2.13
CA PHE A 50 -15.93 5.29 1.94
C PHE A 50 -15.80 6.27 3.10
N PRO A 51 -15.09 5.92 4.19
CA PRO A 51 -14.95 6.79 5.34
C PRO A 51 -14.21 8.09 4.97
N ARG A 52 -14.77 9.24 5.38
CA ARG A 52 -14.20 10.57 5.03
C ARG A 52 -12.87 10.86 5.70
N GLU A 53 -12.68 10.32 6.90
CA GLU A 53 -11.49 10.53 7.74
C GLU A 53 -10.38 9.52 7.40
N TRP A 54 -10.67 8.52 6.56
CA TRP A 54 -9.66 7.57 6.08
C TRP A 54 -8.78 8.22 5.01
N ASN A 55 -7.48 8.10 5.18
CA ASN A 55 -6.47 8.62 4.29
C ASN A 55 -6.13 7.57 3.22
N TYR A 56 -6.84 7.63 2.10
CA TYR A 56 -6.52 6.85 0.90
C TYR A 56 -5.20 7.33 0.29
N VAL A 57 -4.55 6.45 -0.48
CA VAL A 57 -3.22 6.70 -1.04
C VAL A 57 -3.22 6.30 -2.50
N ASN A 58 -2.52 7.07 -3.34
CA ASN A 58 -2.32 6.76 -4.77
C ASN A 58 -3.61 6.63 -5.59
N ASN A 59 -4.67 7.35 -5.21
CA ASN A 59 -6.00 7.25 -5.81
C ASN A 59 -6.64 5.86 -5.69
N ASP A 60 -6.13 5.01 -4.80
CA ASP A 60 -6.71 3.69 -4.54
C ASP A 60 -7.85 3.79 -3.54
N LEU A 61 -9.07 3.60 -4.02
CA LEU A 61 -10.27 3.56 -3.18
C LEU A 61 -10.59 2.18 -2.62
N TRP A 62 -9.99 1.12 -3.18
CA TRP A 62 -10.30 -0.28 -2.89
C TRP A 62 -11.82 -0.52 -2.85
N VAL A 63 -12.47 -0.64 -4.01
CA VAL A 63 -13.93 -0.77 -4.08
C VAL A 63 -14.40 -2.20 -3.82
N PHE A 64 -13.95 -3.15 -4.65
CA PHE A 64 -14.22 -4.57 -4.46
C PHE A 64 -12.90 -5.29 -4.20
N PHE A 65 -12.46 -5.20 -2.95
CA PHE A 65 -11.20 -5.77 -2.47
C PHE A 65 -11.47 -6.56 -1.18
N ASN A 66 -10.46 -7.22 -0.62
CA ASN A 66 -10.62 -8.17 0.49
C ASN A 66 -11.38 -7.61 1.71
N HIS A 67 -11.27 -6.32 2.01
CA HIS A 67 -12.05 -5.68 3.08
C HIS A 67 -13.58 -5.83 2.89
N ALA A 68 -14.07 -5.92 1.66
CA ALA A 68 -15.49 -6.11 1.35
C ALA A 68 -16.01 -7.50 1.82
N PHE A 69 -15.13 -8.49 1.95
CA PHE A 69 -15.46 -9.78 2.57
C PHE A 69 -15.37 -9.73 4.09
N ILE A 70 -14.53 -8.85 4.66
CA ILE A 70 -14.38 -8.68 6.10
C ILE A 70 -15.60 -7.96 6.69
N VAL A 71 -16.08 -6.88 6.07
CA VAL A 71 -17.20 -6.06 6.57
C VAL A 71 -18.42 -6.90 7.04
N PRO A 72 -18.97 -7.84 6.25
CA PRO A 72 -20.11 -8.64 6.71
C PRO A 72 -19.75 -9.61 7.85
N LEU A 73 -18.49 -10.06 7.97
CA LEU A 73 -18.06 -10.93 9.06
C LEU A 73 -18.03 -10.19 10.40
N LEU A 74 -17.78 -8.87 10.38
CA LEU A 74 -17.73 -8.05 11.60
C LEU A 74 -19.06 -7.95 12.35
N ALA A 75 -20.17 -8.36 11.72
CA ALA A 75 -21.46 -8.51 12.40
C ALA A 75 -21.50 -9.72 13.36
N PHE A 76 -20.60 -10.69 13.18
CA PHE A 76 -20.64 -11.98 13.90
C PHE A 76 -19.35 -12.29 14.67
N MET A 77 -18.25 -11.60 14.39
CA MET A 77 -16.96 -11.85 15.03
C MET A 77 -16.10 -10.58 15.18
N PRO A 78 -15.15 -10.56 16.13
CA PRO A 78 -14.18 -9.47 16.24
C PRO A 78 -13.33 -9.34 14.97
N ASN A 79 -12.84 -8.12 14.72
CA ASN A 79 -11.97 -7.83 13.59
C ASN A 79 -10.53 -8.28 13.84
N GLY A 80 -10.34 -9.59 13.95
CA GLY A 80 -9.05 -10.21 14.19
C GLY A 80 -8.45 -10.91 12.97
N PHE A 81 -7.36 -11.65 13.20
CA PHE A 81 -6.73 -12.50 12.18
C PHE A 81 -7.70 -13.55 11.61
N ALA A 82 -8.65 -14.06 12.40
CA ALA A 82 -9.64 -15.00 11.89
C ALA A 82 -10.53 -14.40 10.77
N ALA A 83 -10.95 -13.13 10.92
CA ALA A 83 -11.71 -12.44 9.88
C ALA A 83 -10.85 -12.15 8.63
N HIS A 84 -9.56 -11.87 8.83
CA HIS A 84 -8.57 -11.76 7.76
C HIS A 84 -8.46 -13.06 6.95
N ALA A 85 -8.18 -14.16 7.64
CA ALA A 85 -8.03 -15.49 7.04
C ALA A 85 -9.30 -15.92 6.30
N ALA A 86 -10.49 -15.70 6.86
CA ALA A 86 -11.76 -16.01 6.20
C ALA A 86 -11.92 -15.25 4.88
N SER A 87 -11.59 -13.95 4.85
CA SER A 87 -11.56 -13.16 3.61
C SER A 87 -10.60 -13.74 2.58
N ASP A 88 -9.42 -14.20 3.00
CA ASP A 88 -8.41 -14.69 2.08
C ASP A 88 -8.70 -16.08 1.54
N VAL A 89 -9.40 -16.93 2.29
CA VAL A 89 -9.97 -18.17 1.77
C VAL A 89 -10.95 -17.88 0.63
N ILE A 90 -11.80 -16.87 0.78
CA ILE A 90 -12.73 -16.44 -0.28
C ILE A 90 -11.93 -15.95 -1.50
N SER A 91 -10.92 -15.11 -1.31
CA SER A 91 -10.07 -14.60 -2.39
C SER A 91 -9.28 -15.71 -3.11
N ALA A 92 -8.75 -16.69 -2.39
CA ALA A 92 -8.09 -17.86 -2.95
C ALA A 92 -9.06 -18.71 -3.80
N ALA A 93 -10.29 -18.91 -3.32
CA ALA A 93 -11.33 -19.62 -4.06
C ALA A 93 -11.72 -18.88 -5.35
N LEU A 94 -11.89 -17.56 -5.28
CA LEU A 94 -12.15 -16.72 -6.45
C LEU A 94 -11.01 -16.78 -7.46
N LEU A 95 -9.76 -16.77 -6.99
CA LEU A 95 -8.59 -16.91 -7.84
C LEU A 95 -8.59 -18.23 -8.61
N LEU A 96 -8.70 -19.36 -7.91
CA LEU A 96 -8.72 -20.68 -8.54
C LEU A 96 -9.92 -20.83 -9.49
N TRP A 97 -11.08 -20.30 -9.12
CA TRP A 97 -12.26 -20.31 -9.97
C TRP A 97 -12.07 -19.47 -11.25
N ALA A 98 -11.52 -18.27 -11.14
CA ALA A 98 -11.24 -17.40 -12.28
C ALA A 98 -10.21 -18.04 -13.22
N SER A 99 -9.13 -18.61 -12.68
CA SER A 99 -8.14 -19.37 -13.45
C SER A 99 -8.76 -20.59 -14.13
N TRP A 100 -9.64 -21.32 -13.45
CA TRP A 100 -10.36 -22.44 -14.07
C TRP A 100 -11.21 -21.98 -15.26
N LYS A 101 -11.84 -20.81 -15.19
CA LYS A 101 -12.58 -20.24 -16.33
C LYS A 101 -11.65 -19.83 -17.49
N VAL A 102 -10.56 -19.14 -17.20
CA VAL A 102 -9.56 -18.76 -18.21
C VAL A 102 -8.96 -19.97 -18.91
N SER A 103 -8.70 -21.06 -18.18
CA SER A 103 -8.21 -22.32 -18.77
C SER A 103 -9.18 -22.92 -19.81
N GLY A 104 -10.49 -22.68 -19.64
CA GLY A 104 -11.50 -23.02 -20.65
C GLY A 104 -11.41 -22.14 -21.90
N VAL A 105 -11.19 -20.83 -21.74
CA VAL A 105 -10.98 -19.89 -22.87
C VAL A 105 -9.72 -20.25 -23.66
N LEU A 106 -8.68 -20.74 -22.99
CA LEU A 106 -7.44 -21.22 -23.60
C LEU A 106 -7.61 -22.51 -24.44
N GLY A 107 -8.77 -23.17 -24.33
CA GLY A 107 -9.04 -24.46 -24.98
C GLY A 107 -8.14 -25.57 -24.45
N GLN A 108 -7.80 -25.54 -23.16
CA GLN A 108 -6.94 -26.54 -22.52
C GLN A 108 -7.68 -27.85 -22.27
N SER A 109 -6.96 -28.97 -22.41
CA SER A 109 -7.49 -30.29 -22.05
C SER A 109 -7.77 -30.37 -20.55
N PRO A 110 -8.66 -31.27 -20.08
CA PRO A 110 -8.92 -31.46 -18.65
C PRO A 110 -7.65 -31.69 -17.82
N THR A 111 -6.64 -32.34 -18.41
CA THR A 111 -5.34 -32.57 -17.76
C THR A 111 -4.56 -31.27 -17.61
N ALA A 112 -4.43 -30.46 -18.67
CA ALA A 112 -3.72 -29.17 -18.61
C ALA A 112 -4.42 -28.17 -17.66
N ARG A 113 -5.74 -28.19 -17.61
CA ARG A 113 -6.52 -27.39 -16.65
C ARG A 113 -6.21 -27.80 -15.21
N LEU A 114 -6.18 -29.09 -14.93
CA LEU A 114 -5.84 -29.62 -13.60
C LEU A 114 -4.40 -29.28 -13.21
N VAL A 115 -3.43 -29.45 -14.12
CA VAL A 115 -2.03 -29.05 -13.89
C VAL A 115 -1.92 -27.55 -13.63
N SER A 116 -2.68 -26.71 -14.36
CA SER A 116 -2.72 -25.26 -14.11
C SER A 116 -3.19 -24.95 -12.69
N MET A 117 -4.24 -25.63 -12.20
CA MET A 117 -4.72 -25.43 -10.83
C MET A 117 -3.68 -25.88 -9.80
N ILE A 118 -2.96 -26.97 -10.05
CA ILE A 118 -1.92 -27.46 -9.15
C ILE A 118 -0.77 -26.44 -9.06
N VAL A 119 -0.28 -25.93 -10.19
CA VAL A 119 0.79 -24.92 -10.22
C VAL A 119 0.36 -23.62 -9.54
N LEU A 120 -0.87 -23.16 -9.77
CA LEU A 120 -1.37 -21.92 -9.16
C LEU A 120 -1.64 -22.06 -7.66
N SER A 121 -2.12 -23.23 -7.21
CA SER A 121 -2.39 -23.50 -5.79
C SER A 121 -1.15 -23.86 -4.99
N SER A 122 0.02 -24.07 -5.62
CA SER A 122 1.24 -24.45 -4.90
C SER A 122 1.96 -23.30 -4.21
N GLY A 123 1.51 -22.05 -4.41
CA GLY A 123 2.19 -20.88 -3.89
C GLY A 123 3.45 -20.53 -4.68
N MET A 124 4.15 -21.51 -5.26
CA MET A 124 5.39 -21.42 -6.04
C MET A 124 6.59 -20.86 -5.28
N SER A 125 6.43 -19.84 -4.45
CA SER A 125 7.47 -19.28 -3.58
C SER A 125 6.79 -18.65 -2.36
N GLU A 126 7.58 -18.32 -1.35
CA GLU A 126 7.10 -17.57 -0.19
C GLU A 126 6.56 -16.18 -0.60
N ILE A 127 7.27 -15.49 -1.50
CA ILE A 127 6.87 -14.18 -2.04
C ILE A 127 5.50 -14.29 -2.72
N MET A 128 5.31 -15.28 -3.58
CA MET A 128 4.05 -15.46 -4.30
C MET A 128 2.94 -15.92 -3.35
N ALA A 129 3.22 -16.81 -2.39
CA ALA A 129 2.26 -17.21 -1.37
C ALA A 129 1.74 -16.00 -0.56
N GLU A 130 2.65 -15.14 -0.10
CA GLU A 130 2.32 -13.90 0.60
C GLU A 130 1.49 -12.96 -0.27
N HIS A 131 1.98 -12.57 -1.46
CA HIS A 131 1.36 -11.50 -2.25
C HIS A 131 0.04 -11.92 -2.91
N VAL A 132 -0.12 -13.21 -3.24
CA VAL A 132 -1.32 -13.75 -3.90
C VAL A 132 -2.36 -14.23 -2.90
N PHE A 133 -1.94 -14.87 -1.80
CA PHE A 133 -2.87 -15.53 -0.88
C PHE A 133 -2.90 -14.90 0.52
N GLY A 134 -1.76 -14.53 1.11
CA GLY A 134 -1.70 -13.93 2.45
C GLY A 134 -2.19 -12.48 2.48
N GLN A 135 -1.47 -11.57 1.84
CA GLN A 135 -1.94 -10.20 1.64
C GLN A 135 -3.17 -10.17 0.71
N ALA A 136 -3.18 -11.09 -0.27
CA ALA A 136 -4.17 -11.25 -1.32
C ALA A 136 -4.43 -9.98 -2.17
N ALA A 137 -3.44 -9.07 -2.23
CA ALA A 137 -3.56 -7.85 -3.01
C ALA A 137 -3.46 -8.10 -4.52
N TYR A 138 -2.43 -8.82 -4.93
CA TYR A 138 -2.21 -9.15 -6.34
C TYR A 138 -3.06 -10.35 -6.77
N GLY A 139 -3.47 -11.20 -5.83
CA GLY A 139 -4.52 -12.20 -6.05
C GLY A 139 -5.84 -11.56 -6.48
N ALA A 140 -6.26 -10.48 -5.80
CA ALA A 140 -7.46 -9.71 -6.15
C ALA A 140 -7.36 -9.03 -7.52
N ALA A 141 -6.22 -8.40 -7.82
CA ALA A 141 -5.99 -7.83 -9.14
C ALA A 141 -6.08 -8.91 -10.24
N TYR A 142 -5.46 -10.07 -10.00
CA TYR A 142 -5.47 -11.18 -10.95
C TYR A 142 -6.87 -11.76 -11.20
N TYR A 143 -7.64 -12.11 -10.15
CA TYR A 143 -8.95 -12.74 -10.36
C TYR A 143 -9.96 -11.77 -10.98
N LEU A 144 -9.91 -10.47 -10.63
CA LEU A 144 -10.76 -9.45 -11.27
C LEU A 144 -10.43 -9.30 -12.76
N GLY A 145 -9.14 -9.27 -13.10
CA GLY A 145 -8.68 -9.29 -14.49
C GLY A 145 -9.17 -10.52 -15.24
N CYS A 146 -9.08 -11.71 -14.63
CA CYS A 146 -9.55 -12.96 -15.21
C CYS A 146 -11.08 -12.99 -15.41
N PHE A 147 -11.87 -12.54 -14.43
CA PHE A 147 -13.32 -12.47 -14.58
C PHE A 147 -13.73 -11.48 -15.66
N LEU A 148 -13.10 -10.30 -15.72
CA LEU A 148 -13.38 -9.31 -16.76
C LEU A 148 -12.98 -9.84 -18.15
N LEU A 149 -11.81 -10.50 -18.26
CA LEU A 149 -11.36 -11.18 -19.48
C LEU A 149 -12.38 -12.22 -19.96
N VAL A 150 -12.85 -13.09 -19.04
CA VAL A 150 -13.83 -14.14 -19.34
C VAL A 150 -15.20 -13.55 -19.67
N ALA A 151 -15.63 -12.50 -18.98
CA ALA A 151 -16.90 -11.83 -19.25
C ALA A 151 -16.90 -11.20 -20.65
N TYR A 152 -15.84 -10.47 -21.00
CA TYR A 152 -15.69 -9.87 -22.33
C TYR A 152 -15.60 -10.95 -23.41
N TRP A 153 -14.78 -12.00 -23.21
CA TRP A 153 -14.71 -13.14 -24.14
C TRP A 153 -16.10 -13.75 -24.34
N SER A 154 -16.82 -14.04 -23.26
CA SER A 154 -18.14 -14.67 -23.31
C SER A 154 -19.18 -13.78 -23.97
N LEU A 155 -19.10 -12.46 -23.78
CA LEU A 155 -19.93 -11.48 -24.51
C LEU A 155 -19.72 -11.61 -26.03
N THR A 156 -18.48 -11.79 -26.50
CA THR A 156 -18.20 -11.94 -27.93
C THR A 156 -18.76 -13.23 -28.53
N GLN A 157 -18.85 -14.30 -27.72
CA GLN A 157 -19.30 -15.62 -28.16
C GLN A 157 -20.81 -15.83 -27.97
N ALA A 158 -21.45 -15.08 -27.06
CA ALA A 158 -22.83 -15.30 -26.67
C ALA A 158 -23.85 -14.87 -27.74
N GLN A 159 -24.95 -15.63 -27.79
CA GLN A 159 -26.12 -15.37 -28.63
C GLN A 159 -27.39 -15.25 -27.77
N GLY A 160 -28.43 -14.63 -28.32
CA GLY A 160 -29.73 -14.46 -27.64
C GLY A 160 -29.64 -13.71 -26.31
N ARG A 161 -30.44 -14.13 -25.32
CA ARG A 161 -30.56 -13.48 -24.01
C ARG A 161 -29.27 -13.50 -23.17
N ALA A 162 -28.45 -14.54 -23.32
CA ALA A 162 -27.19 -14.68 -22.57
C ALA A 162 -26.20 -13.53 -22.84
N ARG A 163 -26.28 -12.90 -24.02
CA ARG A 163 -25.44 -11.74 -24.39
C ARG A 163 -25.64 -10.56 -23.43
N TRP A 164 -26.88 -10.32 -22.99
CA TRP A 164 -27.17 -9.22 -22.06
C TRP A 164 -26.54 -9.45 -20.69
N GLY A 165 -26.58 -10.69 -20.20
CA GLY A 165 -25.93 -11.07 -18.94
C GLY A 165 -24.41 -10.85 -18.99
N TRP A 166 -23.75 -11.29 -20.07
CA TRP A 166 -22.31 -11.05 -20.24
C TRP A 166 -21.96 -9.59 -20.51
N GLY A 167 -22.84 -8.85 -21.18
CA GLY A 167 -22.71 -7.40 -21.35
C GLY A 167 -22.75 -6.66 -20.02
N ALA A 168 -23.76 -6.96 -19.18
CA ALA A 168 -23.87 -6.42 -17.84
C ALA A 168 -22.65 -6.80 -16.97
N ALA A 169 -22.24 -8.07 -16.98
CA ALA A 169 -21.05 -8.52 -16.25
C ALA A 169 -19.79 -7.75 -16.68
N THR A 170 -19.60 -7.55 -17.99
CA THR A 170 -18.47 -6.79 -18.54
C THR A 170 -18.50 -5.33 -18.08
N ALA A 171 -19.65 -4.66 -18.20
CA ALA A 171 -19.81 -3.26 -17.79
C ALA A 171 -19.61 -3.07 -16.28
N VAL A 172 -20.20 -3.95 -15.45
CA VAL A 172 -20.08 -3.88 -13.99
C VAL A 172 -18.65 -4.16 -13.53
N LEU A 173 -18.01 -5.22 -14.02
CA LEU A 173 -16.62 -5.53 -13.65
C LEU A 173 -15.67 -4.43 -14.10
N ALA A 174 -15.84 -3.87 -15.30
CA ALA A 174 -15.08 -2.72 -15.76
C ALA A 174 -15.31 -1.49 -14.88
N ALA A 175 -16.56 -1.18 -14.53
CA ALA A 175 -16.89 -0.08 -13.63
C ALA A 175 -16.24 -0.28 -12.25
N LEU A 176 -16.27 -1.49 -11.68
CA LEU A 176 -15.66 -1.78 -10.37
C LEU A 176 -14.15 -1.57 -10.37
N VAL A 177 -13.42 -2.09 -11.37
CA VAL A 177 -11.95 -1.94 -11.40
C VAL A 177 -11.52 -0.51 -11.68
N PHE A 178 -12.25 0.22 -12.54
CA PHE A 178 -11.98 1.64 -12.81
C PHE A 178 -12.46 2.56 -11.67
N TRP A 179 -13.51 2.19 -10.94
CA TRP A 179 -13.91 2.89 -9.72
C TRP A 179 -12.82 2.76 -8.65
N ALA A 180 -12.18 1.59 -8.52
CA ALA A 180 -11.11 1.38 -7.56
C ALA A 180 -9.86 2.25 -7.85
N ASN A 181 -9.37 2.25 -9.09
CA ASN A 181 -8.26 3.10 -9.54
C ASN A 181 -8.17 3.12 -11.08
N PRO A 182 -8.55 4.23 -11.75
CA PRO A 182 -8.52 4.33 -13.21
C PRO A 182 -7.15 4.12 -13.85
N GLN A 183 -6.09 4.67 -13.23
CA GLN A 183 -4.73 4.61 -13.77
C GLN A 183 -4.22 3.16 -13.76
N ARG A 184 -4.33 2.49 -12.61
CA ARG A 184 -3.94 1.08 -12.49
C ARG A 184 -4.84 0.19 -13.35
N ALA A 185 -6.15 0.42 -13.36
CA ALA A 185 -7.09 -0.38 -14.13
C ALA A 185 -6.84 -0.28 -15.64
N MET A 186 -6.41 0.88 -16.14
CA MET A 186 -6.03 1.05 -17.54
C MET A 186 -4.86 0.15 -17.94
N ILE A 187 -3.83 0.05 -17.08
CA ILE A 187 -2.63 -0.75 -17.31
C ILE A 187 -2.89 -2.25 -17.16
N TYR A 188 -3.62 -2.66 -16.12
CA TYR A 188 -3.88 -4.07 -15.84
C TYR A 188 -5.01 -4.67 -16.68
N TYR A 189 -6.01 -3.88 -17.07
CA TYR A 189 -7.25 -4.42 -17.64
C TYR A 189 -7.65 -3.73 -18.94
N GLY A 190 -7.75 -2.40 -18.93
CA GLY A 190 -8.31 -1.61 -20.03
C GLY A 190 -7.56 -1.79 -21.35
N LEU A 191 -6.30 -1.33 -21.41
CA LEU A 191 -5.48 -1.44 -22.63
C LEU A 191 -5.28 -2.91 -23.05
N PRO A 192 -4.97 -3.86 -22.15
CA PRO A 192 -4.90 -5.27 -22.51
C PRO A 192 -6.17 -5.82 -23.17
N LEU A 193 -7.36 -5.47 -22.66
CA LEU A 193 -8.64 -5.91 -23.25
C LEU A 193 -8.94 -5.23 -24.58
N LEU A 194 -8.64 -3.94 -24.71
CA LEU A 194 -8.82 -3.21 -25.97
C LEU A 194 -7.95 -3.83 -27.08
N LEU A 195 -6.70 -4.17 -26.77
CA LEU A 195 -5.81 -4.84 -27.73
C LEU A 195 -6.29 -6.26 -28.08
N ALA A 196 -6.70 -7.04 -27.08
CA ALA A 196 -7.21 -8.38 -27.30
C ALA A 196 -8.54 -8.38 -28.09
N GLY A 197 -9.47 -7.48 -27.77
CA GLY A 197 -10.72 -7.27 -28.50
C GLY A 197 -10.50 -6.75 -29.92
N GLY A 198 -9.58 -5.79 -30.10
CA GLY A 198 -9.16 -5.30 -31.41
C GLY A 198 -8.58 -6.39 -32.30
N THR A 199 -7.84 -7.33 -31.71
CA THR A 199 -7.30 -8.50 -32.43
C THR A 199 -8.42 -9.41 -32.93
N LEU A 200 -9.45 -9.68 -32.13
CA LEU A 200 -10.62 -10.46 -32.57
C LEU A 200 -11.39 -9.75 -33.69
N TRP A 201 -11.58 -8.44 -33.58
CA TRP A 201 -12.19 -7.62 -34.62
C TRP A 201 -11.42 -7.68 -35.93
N ALA A 202 -10.08 -7.52 -35.90
CA ALA A 202 -9.24 -7.60 -37.08
C ALA A 202 -9.36 -8.96 -37.78
N LEU A 203 -9.36 -10.05 -37.02
CA LEU A 203 -9.53 -11.41 -37.56
C LEU A 203 -10.92 -11.64 -38.17
N ASP A 204 -11.99 -11.18 -37.51
CA ASP A 204 -13.35 -11.29 -38.07
C ASP A 204 -13.52 -10.47 -39.34
N ARG A 205 -12.89 -9.30 -39.40
CA ARG A 205 -12.87 -8.46 -40.61
C ARG A 205 -12.10 -9.15 -41.75
N GLN A 206 -10.93 -9.73 -41.47
CA GLN A 206 -10.15 -10.49 -42.46
C GLN A 206 -10.91 -11.73 -42.96
N ALA A 207 -11.67 -12.39 -42.09
CA ALA A 207 -12.51 -13.54 -42.45
C ALA A 207 -13.81 -13.15 -43.18
N GLY A 208 -14.05 -11.87 -43.47
CA GLY A 208 -15.25 -11.40 -44.17
C GLY A 208 -16.55 -11.54 -43.37
N ALA A 209 -16.48 -11.61 -42.04
CA ALA A 209 -17.67 -11.84 -41.20
C ALA A 209 -18.68 -10.67 -41.31
N PRO A 210 -19.94 -10.92 -41.75
CA PRO A 210 -20.92 -9.87 -41.93
C PRO A 210 -21.22 -9.08 -40.65
N GLY A 211 -21.19 -7.75 -40.75
CA GLY A 211 -21.48 -6.86 -39.62
C GLY A 211 -20.46 -6.91 -38.48
N ALA A 212 -19.28 -7.50 -38.67
CA ALA A 212 -18.24 -7.61 -37.63
C ALA A 212 -17.90 -6.26 -37.00
N GLY A 213 -17.78 -5.19 -37.80
CA GLY A 213 -17.50 -3.84 -37.30
C GLY A 213 -18.55 -3.33 -36.31
N ARG A 214 -19.84 -3.39 -36.67
CA ARG A 214 -20.94 -2.97 -35.79
C ARG A 214 -20.99 -3.82 -34.52
N ARG A 215 -20.81 -5.13 -34.64
CA ARG A 215 -20.85 -6.08 -33.52
C ARG A 215 -19.74 -5.81 -32.50
N HIS A 216 -18.50 -5.74 -32.95
CA HIS A 216 -17.35 -5.43 -32.09
C HIS A 216 -17.42 -4.00 -31.55
N GLY A 217 -17.94 -3.06 -32.34
CA GLY A 217 -18.25 -1.70 -31.87
C GLY A 217 -19.23 -1.68 -30.69
N CYS A 218 -20.28 -2.52 -30.72
CA CYS A 218 -21.19 -2.67 -29.57
C CYS A 218 -20.49 -3.26 -28.35
N TYR A 219 -19.66 -4.30 -28.52
CA TYR A 219 -18.93 -4.92 -27.40
C TYR A 219 -17.94 -3.96 -26.74
N LEU A 220 -17.20 -3.21 -27.57
CA LEU A 220 -16.33 -2.13 -27.11
C LEU A 220 -17.13 -1.01 -26.45
N GLY A 221 -18.30 -0.66 -26.98
CA GLY A 221 -19.20 0.32 -26.38
C GLY A 221 -19.63 -0.06 -24.96
N VAL A 222 -19.95 -1.34 -24.72
CA VAL A 222 -20.29 -1.85 -23.38
C VAL A 222 -19.09 -1.75 -22.42
N LEU A 223 -17.91 -2.15 -22.89
CA LEU A 223 -16.67 -2.01 -22.11
C LEU A 223 -16.43 -0.53 -21.78
N MET A 224 -16.40 0.34 -22.79
CA MET A 224 -16.17 1.79 -22.63
C MET A 224 -17.19 2.46 -21.71
N ALA A 225 -18.47 2.07 -21.77
CA ALA A 225 -19.47 2.55 -20.84
C ALA A 225 -19.11 2.20 -19.39
N GLY A 226 -18.70 0.96 -19.13
CA GLY A 226 -18.21 0.53 -17.81
C GLY A 226 -16.97 1.33 -17.36
N LEU A 227 -16.00 1.55 -18.25
CA LEU A 227 -14.82 2.38 -17.96
C LEU A 227 -15.23 3.81 -17.55
N VAL A 228 -16.04 4.48 -18.38
CA VAL A 228 -16.47 5.87 -18.15
C VAL A 228 -17.23 5.98 -16.83
N VAL A 229 -18.16 5.06 -16.56
CA VAL A 229 -18.88 5.01 -15.29
C VAL A 229 -17.91 4.82 -14.12
N GLY A 230 -16.96 3.88 -14.24
CA GLY A 230 -15.94 3.67 -13.21
C GLY A 230 -15.08 4.91 -12.93
N VAL A 231 -14.61 5.60 -13.97
CA VAL A 231 -13.84 6.85 -13.83
C VAL A 231 -14.67 7.96 -13.19
N ALA A 232 -15.94 8.10 -13.60
CA ALA A 232 -16.85 9.08 -13.01
C ALA A 232 -17.09 8.81 -11.52
N LEU A 233 -17.32 7.54 -11.15
CA LEU A 233 -17.50 7.12 -9.75
C LEU A 233 -16.23 7.32 -8.92
N ASN A 234 -15.05 6.99 -9.47
CA ASN A 234 -13.76 7.23 -8.81
C ASN A 234 -13.57 8.73 -8.55
N SER A 235 -13.75 9.56 -9.58
CA SER A 235 -13.61 11.01 -9.49
C SER A 235 -14.60 11.61 -8.49
N TYR A 236 -15.84 11.14 -8.48
CA TYR A 236 -16.87 11.57 -7.54
C TYR A 236 -16.53 11.17 -6.09
N THR A 237 -16.06 9.94 -5.88
CA THR A 237 -15.72 9.43 -4.55
C THR A 237 -14.48 10.13 -3.99
N LEU A 238 -13.43 10.32 -4.80
CA LEU A 238 -12.20 11.01 -4.39
C LEU A 238 -12.42 12.47 -3.99
N ARG A 239 -13.49 13.14 -4.48
CA ARG A 239 -13.87 14.48 -4.02
C ARG A 239 -14.45 14.49 -2.61
N GLN A 240 -14.83 13.34 -2.07
CA GLN A 240 -15.51 13.21 -0.78
C GLN A 240 -14.66 12.59 0.32
N VAL A 241 -13.47 12.08 -0.03
CA VAL A 241 -12.56 11.41 0.89
C VAL A 241 -11.19 12.05 0.85
N ILE A 242 -10.40 11.81 1.89
CA ILE A 242 -9.01 12.26 1.92
C ILE A 242 -8.17 11.29 1.09
N ASN A 243 -7.47 11.82 0.09
CA ASN A 243 -6.55 11.03 -0.72
C ASN A 243 -5.23 11.76 -0.84
N HIS A 244 -4.17 11.12 -0.36
CA HIS A 244 -2.81 11.61 -0.53
C HIS A 244 -2.28 11.14 -1.88
N ARG A 245 -1.87 12.10 -2.69
CA ARG A 245 -1.01 11.83 -3.85
C ARG A 245 0.35 11.39 -3.31
N GLY A 246 0.49 10.10 -3.01
CA GLY A 246 1.75 9.48 -2.63
C GLY A 246 2.66 9.34 -3.84
N LEU A 247 3.23 8.14 -4.03
CA LEU A 247 4.07 7.72 -5.17
C LEU A 247 3.45 7.93 -6.58
N THR A 248 2.27 8.53 -6.70
CA THR A 248 1.64 8.93 -7.97
C THR A 248 2.46 9.91 -8.81
N ALA A 249 3.43 10.62 -8.23
CA ALA A 249 4.46 11.29 -9.02
C ALA A 249 5.53 10.28 -9.43
N MET A 250 5.19 9.41 -10.37
CA MET A 250 6.17 8.54 -11.02
C MET A 250 7.11 9.41 -11.84
N ASN A 251 8.40 9.36 -11.52
CA ASN A 251 9.42 10.08 -12.26
C ASN A 251 10.13 9.11 -13.20
N TRP A 252 10.58 9.60 -14.35
CA TRP A 252 11.47 8.85 -15.22
C TRP A 252 12.82 8.63 -14.53
N LEU A 253 13.39 7.46 -14.74
CA LEU A 253 14.74 7.13 -14.27
C LEU A 253 15.80 7.66 -15.26
N SER A 254 17.02 7.84 -14.76
CA SER A 254 18.20 7.96 -15.61
C SER A 254 18.49 6.62 -16.30
N TYR A 255 19.35 6.64 -17.33
CA TYR A 255 19.82 5.42 -17.99
C TYR A 255 20.37 4.39 -16.99
N ASP A 256 21.22 4.82 -16.06
CA ASP A 256 21.80 3.94 -15.04
C ASP A 256 20.73 3.35 -14.12
N GLY A 257 19.72 4.15 -13.75
CA GLY A 257 18.56 3.65 -13.01
C GLY A 257 17.78 2.59 -13.78
N MET A 258 17.59 2.77 -15.09
CA MET A 258 16.93 1.77 -15.93
C MET A 258 17.74 0.47 -16.02
N VAL A 259 19.06 0.55 -16.16
CA VAL A 259 19.95 -0.62 -16.19
C VAL A 259 19.93 -1.37 -14.86
N HIS A 260 19.97 -0.65 -13.73
CA HIS A 260 19.80 -1.23 -12.41
C HIS A 260 18.47 -1.99 -12.28
N ASN A 261 17.39 -1.39 -12.76
CA ASN A 261 16.06 -2.01 -12.73
C ASN A 261 15.99 -3.30 -13.56
N VAL A 262 16.71 -3.42 -14.68
CA VAL A 262 16.79 -4.68 -15.46
C VAL A 262 17.32 -5.82 -14.59
N HIS A 263 18.44 -5.60 -13.90
CA HIS A 263 19.04 -6.62 -13.03
C HIS A 263 18.11 -6.98 -11.87
N ALA A 264 17.53 -5.96 -11.22
CA ALA A 264 16.56 -6.14 -10.13
C ALA A 264 15.34 -6.96 -10.57
N ILE A 265 14.79 -6.71 -11.75
CA ILE A 265 13.63 -7.45 -12.28
C ILE A 265 13.98 -8.92 -12.53
N ILE A 266 15.15 -9.20 -13.11
CA ILE A 266 15.60 -10.59 -13.33
C ILE A 266 15.72 -11.33 -11.99
N GLY A 267 16.37 -10.72 -10.99
CA GLY A 267 16.47 -11.27 -9.64
C GLY A 267 15.10 -11.50 -8.99
N GLY A 268 14.20 -10.51 -9.05
CA GLY A 268 12.86 -10.65 -8.48
C GLY A 268 11.99 -11.70 -9.19
N LEU A 269 12.17 -11.93 -10.50
CA LEU A 269 11.51 -13.03 -11.20
C LEU A 269 11.99 -14.40 -10.70
N PHE A 270 13.30 -14.56 -10.41
CA PHE A 270 13.79 -15.76 -9.73
C PHE A 270 13.16 -15.91 -8.34
N GLY A 271 13.04 -14.83 -7.56
CA GLY A 271 12.36 -14.83 -6.27
C GLY A 271 10.91 -15.32 -6.37
N ILE A 272 10.12 -14.76 -7.29
CA ILE A 272 8.71 -15.12 -7.50
C ILE A 272 8.55 -16.58 -7.94
N LEU A 273 9.42 -17.07 -8.83
CA LEU A 273 9.43 -18.48 -9.25
C LEU A 273 10.09 -19.41 -8.21
N GLY A 274 10.55 -18.87 -7.08
CA GLY A 274 11.23 -19.57 -5.99
C GLY A 274 12.48 -20.32 -6.46
N GLY A 275 13.23 -19.69 -7.36
CA GLY A 275 14.52 -20.15 -7.88
C GLY A 275 15.73 -19.47 -7.24
N GLU A 276 15.52 -18.48 -6.35
CA GLU A 276 16.60 -17.83 -5.61
C GLU A 276 17.13 -18.75 -4.48
N PRO A 277 18.42 -19.16 -4.53
CA PRO A 277 19.01 -19.94 -3.46
C PRO A 277 19.16 -19.13 -2.16
N ARG A 278 18.94 -19.77 -1.01
CA ARG A 278 19.08 -19.12 0.30
C ARG A 278 20.56 -19.01 0.66
N ALA A 279 20.98 -17.80 1.05
CA ALA A 279 22.32 -17.54 1.54
C ALA A 279 22.71 -18.51 2.66
N ALA A 280 24.00 -18.88 2.71
CA ALA A 280 24.58 -19.82 3.67
C ALA A 280 24.04 -21.28 3.64
N THR A 281 23.20 -21.66 2.66
CA THR A 281 22.84 -23.08 2.48
C THR A 281 24.01 -23.86 1.89
N ARG A 282 24.40 -24.98 2.51
CA ARG A 282 25.41 -25.89 1.94
C ARG A 282 24.90 -26.53 0.65
N VAL A 283 25.65 -26.38 -0.45
CA VAL A 283 25.28 -26.90 -1.78
C VAL A 283 25.14 -28.42 -1.78
N VAL A 284 26.10 -29.13 -1.18
CA VAL A 284 26.11 -30.60 -1.07
C VAL A 284 25.27 -31.05 0.14
N SER A 285 23.98 -30.71 0.12
CA SER A 285 22.98 -31.12 1.12
C SER A 285 21.63 -31.32 0.45
N ILE A 286 20.69 -32.05 1.08
CA ILE A 286 19.33 -32.22 0.52
C ILE A 286 18.66 -30.87 0.24
N PRO A 287 18.66 -29.88 1.17
CA PRO A 287 18.15 -28.54 0.87
C PRO A 287 18.90 -27.82 -0.26
N GLY A 288 20.24 -27.97 -0.33
CA GLY A 288 21.06 -27.37 -1.38
C GLY A 288 20.75 -27.93 -2.77
N VAL A 289 20.63 -29.26 -2.89
CA VAL A 289 20.24 -29.93 -4.14
C VAL A 289 18.83 -29.51 -4.55
N TYR A 290 17.89 -29.44 -3.60
CA TYR A 290 16.54 -28.96 -3.89
C TYR A 290 16.56 -27.51 -4.41
N GLN A 291 17.35 -26.61 -3.81
CA GLN A 291 17.50 -25.23 -4.30
C GLN A 291 18.11 -25.16 -5.70
N ILE A 292 19.09 -26.03 -6.04
CA ILE A 292 19.60 -26.13 -7.41
C ILE A 292 18.50 -26.54 -8.39
N LEU A 293 17.71 -27.58 -8.06
CA LEU A 293 16.61 -28.03 -8.91
C LEU A 293 15.58 -26.91 -9.12
N ARG A 294 15.31 -26.14 -8.07
CA ARG A 294 14.41 -24.98 -8.11
C ARG A 294 14.95 -23.83 -8.96
N LEU A 295 16.24 -23.53 -8.85
CA LEU A 295 16.92 -22.56 -9.72
C LEU A 295 16.82 -23.00 -11.20
N LEU A 296 17.15 -24.25 -11.50
CA LEU A 296 17.05 -24.80 -12.85
C LEU A 296 15.61 -24.79 -13.39
N ALA A 297 14.63 -25.09 -12.54
CA ALA A 297 13.21 -24.99 -12.89
C ALA A 297 12.81 -23.55 -13.22
N ALA A 298 13.23 -22.57 -12.41
CA ALA A 298 12.97 -21.15 -12.66
C ALA A 298 13.61 -20.69 -13.98
N VAL A 299 14.88 -21.02 -14.24
CA VAL A 299 15.55 -20.74 -15.53
C VAL A 299 14.76 -21.36 -16.69
N THR A 300 14.37 -22.63 -16.56
CA THR A 300 13.62 -23.34 -17.59
C THR A 300 12.29 -22.65 -17.85
N VAL A 301 11.55 -22.25 -16.82
CA VAL A 301 10.28 -21.52 -16.97
C VAL A 301 10.50 -20.15 -17.59
N MET A 302 11.55 -19.41 -17.22
CA MET A 302 11.89 -18.12 -17.83
C MET A 302 12.18 -18.21 -19.33
N VAL A 303 12.67 -19.36 -19.81
CA VAL A 303 12.84 -19.63 -21.25
C VAL A 303 11.53 -20.10 -21.89
N LEU A 304 10.83 -21.05 -21.25
CA LEU A 304 9.62 -21.67 -21.79
C LEU A 304 8.45 -20.68 -21.88
N ALA A 305 8.31 -19.76 -20.92
CA ALA A 305 7.19 -18.87 -20.84
C ALA A 305 7.11 -17.89 -22.04
N PRO A 306 8.18 -17.17 -22.43
CA PRO A 306 8.19 -16.38 -23.66
C PRO A 306 7.94 -17.21 -24.93
N LEU A 307 8.47 -18.45 -24.99
CA LEU A 307 8.25 -19.35 -26.13
C LEU A 307 6.78 -19.80 -26.22
N ALA A 308 6.17 -20.13 -25.09
CA ALA A 308 4.75 -20.48 -24.99
C ALA A 308 3.88 -19.29 -25.40
N LEU A 309 4.22 -18.08 -24.95
CA LEU A 309 3.55 -16.85 -25.36
C LEU A 309 3.62 -16.63 -26.87
N ARG A 310 4.82 -16.75 -27.46
CA ARG A 310 5.03 -16.63 -28.90
C ARG A 310 4.20 -17.66 -29.69
N ARG A 311 4.12 -18.91 -29.23
CA ARG A 311 3.30 -19.95 -29.86
C ARG A 311 1.81 -19.67 -29.71
N ALA A 312 1.39 -19.14 -28.56
CA ALA A 312 0.01 -18.76 -28.31
C ALA A 312 -0.44 -17.56 -29.15
N LEU A 313 0.44 -16.56 -29.36
CA LEU A 313 0.21 -15.43 -30.26
C LEU A 313 0.11 -15.82 -31.74
N ARG A 314 0.58 -17.03 -32.11
CA ARG A 314 0.48 -17.60 -33.46
C ARG A 314 -0.60 -18.69 -33.55
N SER A 315 -1.39 -18.88 -32.50
CA SER A 315 -2.40 -19.92 -32.44
C SER A 315 -3.63 -19.58 -33.28
N ALA A 316 -4.09 -20.51 -34.10
CA ALA A 316 -5.39 -20.41 -34.78
C ALA A 316 -6.59 -20.46 -33.80
N HIS A 317 -6.41 -21.05 -32.60
CA HIS A 317 -7.46 -21.06 -31.58
C HIS A 317 -7.69 -19.64 -31.02
N ARG A 318 -8.83 -19.04 -31.37
CA ARG A 318 -9.16 -17.64 -31.09
C ARG A 318 -9.08 -17.26 -29.62
N GLY A 319 -9.58 -18.11 -28.71
CA GLY A 319 -9.51 -17.86 -27.27
C GLY A 319 -8.09 -17.87 -26.71
N ARG A 320 -7.18 -18.69 -27.28
CA ARG A 320 -5.79 -18.76 -26.86
C ARG A 320 -5.04 -17.51 -27.30
N LEU A 321 -5.26 -17.09 -28.54
CA LEU A 321 -4.72 -15.84 -29.07
C LEU A 321 -5.22 -14.64 -28.25
N PHE A 322 -6.52 -14.58 -27.95
CA PHE A 322 -7.13 -13.52 -27.14
C PHE A 322 -6.46 -13.38 -25.77
N VAL A 323 -6.34 -14.49 -25.02
CA VAL A 323 -5.66 -14.50 -23.71
C VAL A 323 -4.18 -14.16 -23.85
N ALA A 324 -3.49 -14.64 -24.91
CA ALA A 324 -2.09 -14.35 -25.14
C ALA A 324 -1.84 -12.86 -25.41
N VAL A 325 -2.67 -12.19 -26.21
CA VAL A 325 -2.59 -10.74 -26.45
C VAL A 325 -2.82 -9.97 -25.16
N PHE A 326 -3.85 -10.33 -24.39
CA PHE A 326 -4.14 -9.71 -23.10
C PHE A 326 -2.95 -9.86 -22.14
N ALA A 327 -2.44 -11.08 -21.94
CA ALA A 327 -1.31 -11.34 -21.07
C ALA A 327 -0.04 -10.61 -21.52
N SER A 328 0.22 -10.57 -22.83
CA SER A 328 1.38 -9.87 -23.41
C SER A 328 1.32 -8.37 -23.17
N ALA A 329 0.17 -7.75 -23.41
CA ALA A 329 -0.04 -6.33 -23.19
C ALA A 329 0.09 -5.97 -21.71
N MET A 330 -0.52 -6.78 -20.82
CA MET A 330 -0.48 -6.53 -19.38
C MET A 330 0.95 -6.64 -18.82
N LEU A 331 1.70 -7.65 -19.23
CA LEU A 331 3.11 -7.82 -18.87
C LEU A 331 3.96 -6.69 -19.45
N GLY A 332 3.82 -6.40 -20.75
CA GLY A 332 4.63 -5.39 -21.43
C GLY A 332 4.46 -3.99 -20.84
N LEU A 333 3.22 -3.59 -20.54
CA LEU A 333 2.94 -2.28 -19.94
C LEU A 333 3.49 -2.17 -18.51
N ASN A 334 3.27 -3.18 -17.66
CA ASN A 334 3.82 -3.15 -16.30
C ASN A 334 5.36 -3.21 -16.32
N LEU A 335 5.95 -4.04 -17.19
CA LEU A 335 7.40 -4.13 -17.35
C LEU A 335 8.00 -2.80 -17.79
N LEU A 336 7.37 -2.13 -18.78
CA LEU A 336 7.80 -0.81 -19.23
C LEU A 336 7.83 0.19 -18.08
N ILE A 337 6.74 0.30 -17.31
CA ILE A 337 6.65 1.23 -16.18
C ILE A 337 7.70 0.91 -15.11
N MET A 338 7.86 -0.37 -14.75
CA MET A 338 8.84 -0.79 -13.75
C MET A 338 10.29 -0.56 -14.19
N LEU A 339 10.60 -0.72 -15.47
CA LEU A 339 11.94 -0.49 -16.01
C LEU A 339 12.31 0.99 -16.05
N THR A 340 11.34 1.84 -16.35
CA THR A 340 11.61 3.22 -16.78
C THR A 340 11.26 4.28 -15.74
N THR A 341 10.58 3.91 -14.65
CA THR A 341 10.08 4.87 -13.65
C THR A 341 10.44 4.50 -12.21
N THR A 342 10.32 5.48 -11.32
CA THR A 342 10.49 5.33 -9.87
C THR A 342 9.34 4.60 -9.17
N LEU A 343 8.38 4.02 -9.90
CA LEU A 343 7.23 3.33 -9.28
C LEU A 343 7.65 2.15 -8.40
N ALA A 344 8.64 1.40 -8.85
CA ALA A 344 9.17 0.25 -8.15
C ALA A 344 10.40 0.66 -7.36
N ASP A 345 10.38 0.43 -6.05
CA ASP A 345 11.57 0.57 -5.22
C ASP A 345 12.46 -0.66 -5.44
N MET A 346 13.41 -0.53 -6.36
CA MET A 346 14.32 -1.61 -6.72
C MET A 346 15.46 -1.80 -5.71
N SER A 347 15.49 -1.04 -4.61
CA SER A 347 16.31 -1.42 -3.44
C SER A 347 15.76 -2.68 -2.74
N ALA A 348 14.47 -2.99 -2.94
CA ALA A 348 13.82 -4.24 -2.53
C ALA A 348 13.17 -4.95 -3.73
N PRO A 349 13.96 -5.54 -4.65
CA PRO A 349 13.47 -6.09 -5.92
C PRO A 349 12.35 -7.13 -5.75
N THR A 350 12.48 -8.04 -4.80
CA THR A 350 11.50 -9.09 -4.50
C THR A 350 10.14 -8.52 -4.12
N ALA A 351 10.11 -7.43 -3.36
CA ALA A 351 8.91 -6.69 -3.00
C ALA A 351 8.35 -5.84 -4.15
N SER A 352 9.16 -5.48 -5.14
CA SER A 352 8.74 -4.64 -6.26
C SER A 352 8.21 -5.44 -7.46
N VAL A 353 8.77 -6.62 -7.77
CA VAL A 353 8.35 -7.45 -8.91
C VAL A 353 6.92 -8.00 -8.77
N ARG A 354 6.29 -7.85 -7.59
CA ARG A 354 4.87 -8.15 -7.37
C ARG A 354 3.90 -7.51 -8.37
N TYR A 355 4.23 -6.36 -8.97
CA TYR A 355 3.40 -5.77 -10.03
C TYR A 355 3.33 -6.63 -11.32
N LEU A 356 4.28 -7.53 -11.55
CA LEU A 356 4.23 -8.47 -12.67
C LEU A 356 3.39 -9.73 -12.36
N VAL A 357 3.08 -10.00 -11.08
CA VAL A 357 2.47 -11.26 -10.64
C VAL A 357 1.22 -11.63 -11.43
N PRO A 358 0.20 -10.75 -11.58
CA PRO A 358 -1.00 -11.14 -12.32
C PRO A 358 -0.71 -11.56 -13.78
N GLY A 359 0.30 -10.95 -14.41
CA GLY A 359 0.69 -11.28 -15.79
C GLY A 359 1.48 -12.57 -15.87
N VAL A 360 2.36 -12.80 -14.90
CA VAL A 360 3.13 -14.04 -14.75
C VAL A 360 2.19 -15.22 -14.53
N LEU A 361 1.13 -15.09 -13.72
CA LEU A 361 0.15 -16.16 -13.52
C LEU A 361 -0.58 -16.55 -14.82
N LEU A 362 -0.99 -15.58 -15.65
CA LEU A 362 -1.57 -15.87 -16.97
C LEU A 362 -0.56 -16.53 -17.91
N LEU A 363 0.68 -16.07 -17.89
CA LEU A 363 1.77 -16.62 -18.69
C LEU A 363 2.11 -18.06 -18.28
N LEU A 364 2.07 -18.37 -16.99
CA LEU A 364 2.24 -19.74 -16.48
C LEU A 364 1.12 -20.65 -16.96
N MET A 365 -0.14 -20.18 -16.96
CA MET A 365 -1.26 -20.97 -17.52
C MET A 365 -1.06 -21.25 -19.01
N LEU A 366 -0.64 -20.26 -19.80
CA LEU A 366 -0.29 -20.46 -21.21
C LEU A 366 0.84 -21.50 -21.37
N THR A 367 1.87 -21.40 -20.52
CA THR A 367 3.00 -22.32 -20.50
C THR A 367 2.56 -23.75 -20.20
N VAL A 368 1.72 -23.96 -19.19
CA VAL A 368 1.15 -25.27 -18.87
C VAL A 368 0.39 -25.85 -20.06
N GLY A 369 -0.46 -25.04 -20.71
CA GLY A 369 -1.20 -25.48 -21.89
C GLY A 369 -0.29 -25.90 -23.05
N GLU A 370 0.75 -25.13 -23.35
CA GLU A 370 1.68 -25.45 -24.43
C GLU A 370 2.57 -26.66 -24.10
N VAL A 371 2.96 -26.87 -22.85
CA VAL A 371 3.76 -28.04 -22.44
C VAL A 371 2.92 -29.32 -22.42
N VAL A 372 1.71 -29.27 -21.88
CA VAL A 372 0.86 -30.45 -21.68
C VAL A 372 0.11 -30.86 -22.94
N ASP A 373 -0.54 -29.90 -23.63
CA ASP A 373 -1.41 -30.22 -24.76
C ASP A 373 -0.69 -30.15 -26.11
N ARG A 374 0.42 -29.40 -26.20
CA ARG A 374 1.12 -29.11 -27.46
C ARG A 374 2.64 -29.26 -27.35
N PRO A 375 3.15 -30.39 -26.79
CA PRO A 375 4.58 -30.55 -26.56
C PRO A 375 5.38 -30.39 -27.86
N SER A 376 6.41 -29.56 -27.82
CA SER A 376 7.31 -29.30 -28.95
C SER A 376 8.77 -29.49 -28.56
N GLY A 377 9.65 -29.66 -29.55
CA GLY A 377 11.08 -29.84 -29.32
C GLY A 377 11.47 -31.29 -29.06
N SER A 378 12.76 -31.49 -28.74
CA SER A 378 13.37 -32.79 -28.46
C SER A 378 12.86 -33.41 -27.15
N LEU A 379 13.02 -34.72 -27.00
CA LEU A 379 12.62 -35.43 -25.79
C LEU A 379 13.24 -34.84 -24.50
N PRO A 380 14.55 -34.49 -24.46
CA PRO A 380 15.14 -33.86 -23.28
C PRO A 380 14.50 -32.50 -22.94
N ALA A 381 14.21 -31.67 -23.94
CA ALA A 381 13.57 -30.37 -23.73
C ALA A 381 12.15 -30.52 -23.15
N ARG A 382 11.39 -31.51 -23.64
CA ARG A 382 10.07 -31.84 -23.08
C ARG A 382 10.16 -32.35 -21.65
N ALA A 383 11.12 -33.23 -21.38
CA ALA A 383 11.36 -33.75 -20.03
C ALA A 383 11.71 -32.63 -19.05
N ALA A 384 12.60 -31.71 -19.44
CA ALA A 384 12.96 -30.54 -18.65
C ALA A 384 11.74 -29.62 -18.39
N ALA A 385 10.90 -29.39 -19.40
CA ALA A 385 9.68 -28.59 -19.25
C ALA A 385 8.68 -29.23 -18.26
N VAL A 386 8.44 -30.54 -18.39
CA VAL A 386 7.57 -31.27 -17.46
C VAL A 386 8.15 -31.29 -16.05
N LEU A 387 9.46 -31.49 -15.91
CA LEU A 387 10.14 -31.47 -14.61
C LEU A 387 10.05 -30.10 -13.95
N ALA A 388 10.25 -29.02 -14.69
CA ALA A 388 10.13 -27.66 -14.17
C ALA A 388 8.71 -27.36 -13.67
N LEU A 389 7.68 -27.75 -14.45
CA LEU A 389 6.29 -27.63 -14.02
C LEU A 389 5.97 -28.53 -12.82
N ALA A 390 6.54 -29.74 -12.76
CA ALA A 390 6.37 -30.64 -11.61
C ALA A 390 6.98 -30.02 -10.34
N LEU A 391 8.18 -29.42 -10.43
CA LEU A 391 8.84 -28.74 -9.31
C LEU A 391 8.07 -27.51 -8.82
N LEU A 392 7.42 -26.77 -9.72
CA LEU A 392 6.49 -25.71 -9.31
C LEU A 392 5.23 -26.30 -8.67
N ALA A 393 4.64 -27.32 -9.28
CA ALA A 393 3.42 -27.98 -8.82
C ALA A 393 3.54 -28.60 -7.42
N THR A 394 4.72 -29.09 -7.04
CA THR A 394 4.98 -29.74 -5.73
C THR A 394 5.56 -28.80 -4.67
N SER A 395 5.66 -27.49 -4.96
CA SER A 395 6.28 -26.54 -4.03
C SER A 395 5.40 -26.00 -2.91
N ALA A 396 4.17 -26.50 -2.79
CA ALA A 396 3.25 -26.11 -1.71
C ALA A 396 3.88 -26.23 -0.32
N ALA A 397 4.47 -27.39 0.02
CA ALA A 397 5.07 -27.57 1.34
C ALA A 397 6.20 -26.58 1.64
N PRO A 398 7.25 -26.42 0.79
CA PRO A 398 8.31 -25.46 1.07
C PRO A 398 7.88 -24.00 0.95
N SER A 399 6.79 -23.67 0.26
CA SER A 399 6.26 -22.29 0.20
C SER A 399 5.37 -21.96 1.40
N TYR A 400 4.44 -22.84 1.75
CA TYR A 400 3.40 -22.63 2.76
C TYR A 400 3.79 -23.03 4.19
N LEU A 401 4.93 -23.69 4.37
CA LEU A 401 5.52 -23.98 5.68
C LEU A 401 6.82 -23.20 5.90
N SER A 402 7.18 -22.28 5.00
CA SER A 402 8.44 -21.53 5.12
C SER A 402 8.43 -20.64 6.37
N PRO A 403 7.41 -19.77 6.60
CA PRO A 403 7.30 -19.01 7.84
C PRO A 403 7.41 -19.89 9.09
N TYR A 404 6.66 -21.00 9.12
CA TYR A 404 6.72 -21.96 10.22
C TYR A 404 8.15 -22.44 10.50
N ASN A 405 8.81 -22.98 9.47
CA ASN A 405 10.13 -23.60 9.59
C ASN A 405 11.24 -22.60 9.89
N GLN A 406 11.01 -21.31 9.62
CA GLN A 406 11.93 -20.23 10.01
C GLN A 406 11.86 -19.93 11.51
N HIS A 407 10.66 -20.01 12.11
CA HIS A 407 10.42 -19.67 13.52
C HIS A 407 10.52 -20.89 14.45
N PHE A 408 10.07 -22.05 14.00
CA PHE A 408 9.93 -23.24 14.81
C PHE A 408 10.70 -24.43 14.22
N LYS A 409 11.39 -25.17 15.09
CA LYS A 409 12.12 -26.41 14.73
C LYS A 409 11.34 -27.68 15.06
N LEU A 410 10.14 -27.55 15.63
CA LEU A 410 9.27 -28.65 16.08
C LEU A 410 7.99 -28.71 15.23
N PRO A 411 7.27 -29.84 15.15
CA PRO A 411 6.03 -29.94 14.38
C PRO A 411 4.96 -28.89 14.75
N PRO A 412 4.11 -28.44 13.80
CA PRO A 412 3.07 -27.43 14.04
C PRO A 412 2.18 -27.73 15.25
N ALA A 413 2.08 -26.79 16.19
CA ALA A 413 1.15 -26.80 17.30
C ALA A 413 -0.04 -25.86 17.03
N ILE A 414 -1.21 -26.17 17.62
CA ILE A 414 -2.46 -25.40 17.42
C ILE A 414 -2.33 -23.97 17.97
N ASN A 415 -1.58 -23.78 19.06
CA ASN A 415 -1.25 -22.47 19.61
C ASN A 415 0.21 -22.15 19.29
N LEU A 416 0.45 -21.20 18.39
CA LEU A 416 1.80 -20.74 18.07
C LEU A 416 2.11 -19.51 18.92
N PRO A 417 3.01 -19.63 19.92
CA PRO A 417 3.54 -18.44 20.60
C PRO A 417 4.40 -17.68 19.59
N SER A 418 3.87 -16.60 19.03
CA SER A 418 4.66 -15.64 18.25
C SER A 418 5.21 -14.55 19.18
N PRO A 419 6.35 -13.92 18.84
CA PRO A 419 6.82 -12.73 19.54
C PRO A 419 5.74 -11.66 19.68
N GLU A 420 4.90 -11.49 18.64
CA GLU A 420 3.76 -10.58 18.65
C GLU A 420 2.69 -10.98 19.68
N ASN A 421 2.34 -12.27 19.77
CA ASN A 421 1.34 -12.74 20.74
C ASN A 421 1.84 -12.54 22.18
N ASN A 422 3.12 -12.84 22.43
CA ASN A 422 3.74 -12.61 23.74
C ASN A 422 3.77 -11.12 24.11
N LEU A 423 4.06 -10.25 23.15
CA LEU A 423 4.01 -8.80 23.33
C LEU A 423 2.58 -8.32 23.61
N LEU A 424 1.58 -8.82 22.88
CA LEU A 424 0.18 -8.49 23.11
C LEU A 424 -0.30 -8.93 24.49
N ASP A 425 0.07 -10.14 24.92
CA ASP A 425 -0.23 -10.63 26.28
C ASP A 425 0.45 -9.79 27.34
N TYR A 426 1.69 -9.36 27.11
CA TYR A 426 2.40 -8.42 27.99
C TYR A 426 1.69 -7.06 28.08
N LEU A 427 1.22 -6.51 26.96
CA LEU A 427 0.46 -5.26 26.94
C LEU A 427 -0.86 -5.39 27.71
N ARG A 428 -1.62 -6.47 27.48
CA ARG A 428 -2.87 -6.77 28.20
C ARG A 428 -2.64 -6.91 29.71
N ALA A 429 -1.63 -7.69 30.11
CA ALA A 429 -1.28 -7.89 31.51
C ALA A 429 -0.91 -6.58 32.24
N ASN A 430 -0.47 -5.56 31.48
CA ASN A 430 -0.15 -4.23 32.00
C ASN A 430 -1.30 -3.20 31.86
N GLY A 431 -2.49 -3.64 31.44
CA GLY A 431 -3.69 -2.80 31.28
C GLY A 431 -3.60 -1.83 30.10
N LEU A 432 -2.80 -2.15 29.07
CA LEU A 432 -2.54 -1.27 27.93
C LEU A 432 -3.41 -1.66 26.73
N HIS A 433 -4.39 -0.82 26.39
CA HIS A 433 -5.39 -1.07 25.35
C HIS A 433 -5.34 -0.13 24.15
N TYR A 434 -4.65 1.00 24.27
CA TYR A 434 -4.51 1.97 23.19
C TYR A 434 -3.11 2.60 23.19
N GLY A 435 -2.47 2.66 22.03
CA GLY A 435 -1.12 3.18 21.94
C GLY A 435 -0.67 3.49 20.52
N TYR A 436 0.59 3.85 20.41
CA TYR A 436 1.23 4.35 19.20
C TYR A 436 2.56 3.64 18.98
N ALA A 437 2.86 3.30 17.74
CA ALA A 437 4.11 2.66 17.33
C ALA A 437 4.41 2.99 15.87
N SER A 438 5.58 2.61 15.36
CA SER A 438 5.86 2.74 13.93
C SER A 438 4.93 1.91 13.05
N PHE A 439 4.88 2.26 11.76
CA PHE A 439 4.00 1.63 10.77
C PHE A 439 4.00 0.11 10.83
N TRP A 440 5.20 -0.50 10.85
CA TRP A 440 5.36 -1.95 10.79
C TRP A 440 4.84 -2.69 12.02
N ASN A 441 4.63 -1.99 13.14
CA ASN A 441 4.11 -2.56 14.38
C ASN A 441 2.63 -2.25 14.62
N ALA A 442 2.17 -1.05 14.24
CA ALA A 442 0.86 -0.58 14.63
C ALA A 442 -0.33 -1.40 14.09
N GLY A 443 -0.43 -1.51 12.76
CA GLY A 443 -1.54 -2.19 12.11
C GLY A 443 -1.58 -3.68 12.44
N LYS A 444 -0.41 -4.36 12.38
CA LYS A 444 -0.32 -5.79 12.66
C LYS A 444 -0.82 -6.14 14.06
N LEU A 445 -0.37 -5.42 15.10
CA LEU A 445 -0.74 -5.71 16.49
C LEU A 445 -2.21 -5.42 16.77
N THR A 446 -2.78 -4.39 16.13
CA THR A 446 -4.23 -4.10 16.25
C THR A 446 -5.07 -5.28 15.75
N VAL A 447 -4.73 -5.86 14.61
CA VAL A 447 -5.50 -6.96 14.02
C VAL A 447 -5.21 -8.28 14.72
N LEU A 448 -3.95 -8.57 15.07
CA LEU A 448 -3.61 -9.79 15.81
C LEU A 448 -4.27 -9.83 17.19
N SER A 449 -4.47 -8.68 17.85
CA SER A 449 -5.21 -8.60 19.11
C SER A 449 -6.73 -8.62 18.97
N GLY A 450 -7.28 -8.72 17.76
CA GLY A 450 -8.73 -8.63 17.55
C GLY A 450 -9.31 -7.27 17.94
N HIS A 451 -8.51 -6.20 17.81
CA HIS A 451 -8.83 -4.82 18.22
C HIS A 451 -8.95 -4.59 19.75
N GLU A 452 -8.55 -5.56 20.58
CA GLU A 452 -8.46 -5.38 22.04
C GLU A 452 -7.32 -4.45 22.45
N VAL A 453 -6.22 -4.46 21.70
CA VAL A 453 -5.08 -3.55 21.86
C VAL A 453 -4.92 -2.76 20.57
N LYS A 454 -5.40 -1.53 20.56
CA LYS A 454 -5.38 -0.65 19.39
C LYS A 454 -4.06 0.11 19.33
N VAL A 455 -3.20 -0.23 18.38
CA VAL A 455 -1.94 0.46 18.13
C VAL A 455 -2.04 1.28 16.83
N ARG A 456 -1.62 2.54 16.85
CA ARG A 456 -1.79 3.48 15.72
C ARG A 456 -0.45 4.00 15.23
N GLN A 457 -0.28 4.08 13.91
CA GLN A 457 1.03 4.37 13.35
C GLN A 457 1.48 5.82 13.61
N VAL A 458 2.72 5.99 14.04
CA VAL A 458 3.42 7.27 14.16
C VAL A 458 4.79 7.17 13.49
N VAL A 459 5.37 8.32 13.19
CA VAL A 459 6.76 8.48 12.76
C VAL A 459 7.44 9.45 13.72
N ILE A 460 8.74 9.31 13.95
CA ILE A 460 9.48 10.28 14.77
C ILE A 460 9.99 11.39 13.85
N GLU A 461 9.50 12.61 14.05
CA GLU A 461 9.89 13.79 13.28
C GLU A 461 10.27 14.91 14.25
N GLY A 462 11.44 15.52 14.04
CA GLY A 462 11.92 16.61 14.90
C GLY A 462 12.06 16.23 16.38
N GLY A 463 12.27 14.94 16.69
CA GLY A 463 12.41 14.46 18.06
C GLY A 463 11.10 14.06 18.75
N VAL A 464 9.94 14.16 18.11
CA VAL A 464 8.65 13.82 18.71
C VAL A 464 7.83 12.88 17.81
N PRO A 465 6.94 12.05 18.39
CA PRO A 465 6.05 11.22 17.59
C PRO A 465 5.02 12.09 16.86
N MET A 466 4.85 11.85 15.57
CA MET A 466 3.91 12.53 14.67
C MET A 466 2.99 11.50 13.99
N PRO A 467 1.69 11.82 13.75
CA PRO A 467 0.77 10.91 13.10
C PRO A 467 1.21 10.49 11.69
N MET A 468 1.42 9.20 11.47
CA MET A 468 1.65 8.68 10.12
C MET A 468 0.31 8.38 9.43
N ARG A 469 -0.27 9.39 8.79
CA ARG A 469 -1.63 9.31 8.23
C ARG A 469 -1.78 8.38 7.02
N LYS A 470 -0.70 7.90 6.41
CA LYS A 470 -0.75 6.95 5.28
C LYS A 470 -1.54 5.70 5.68
N LEU A 471 -2.66 5.41 5.00
CA LEU A 471 -3.53 4.26 5.27
C LEU A 471 -4.02 4.19 6.72
N ALA A 472 -4.43 5.35 7.25
CA ALA A 472 -4.96 5.51 8.61
C ALA A 472 -6.19 6.43 8.63
N SER A 473 -6.98 6.35 9.70
CA SER A 473 -8.05 7.33 9.98
C SER A 473 -7.53 8.49 10.80
N ASN A 474 -7.87 9.72 10.42
CA ASN A 474 -7.58 10.92 11.21
C ASN A 474 -8.24 10.89 12.59
N ARG A 475 -9.36 10.16 12.74
CA ARG A 475 -10.04 9.99 14.02
C ARG A 475 -9.15 9.35 15.08
N TRP A 476 -8.18 8.53 14.67
CA TRP A 476 -7.27 7.82 15.58
C TRP A 476 -6.31 8.74 16.34
N TYR A 477 -6.13 9.97 15.85
CA TYR A 477 -5.21 10.98 16.38
C TYR A 477 -5.95 12.18 16.99
N GLN A 478 -7.20 11.97 17.40
CA GLN A 478 -7.97 12.95 18.14
C GLN A 478 -7.99 12.58 19.63
N PRO A 479 -7.99 13.55 20.56
CA PRO A 479 -8.08 13.26 21.99
C PRO A 479 -9.26 12.35 22.34
N ALA A 480 -10.40 12.55 21.68
CA ALA A 480 -11.63 11.78 21.88
C ALA A 480 -11.55 10.31 21.38
N ALA A 481 -10.49 9.91 20.68
CA ALA A 481 -10.32 8.54 20.19
C ALA A 481 -10.18 7.51 21.32
N TRP A 482 -9.67 7.95 22.47
CA TRP A 482 -9.44 7.12 23.63
C TRP A 482 -9.44 7.95 24.91
N SER A 483 -10.07 7.42 25.95
CA SER A 483 -10.05 7.98 27.31
C SER A 483 -9.36 6.98 28.23
N GLY A 484 -8.28 7.43 28.88
CA GLY A 484 -7.43 6.59 29.73
C GLY A 484 -5.96 6.62 29.31
N PRO A 485 -5.13 5.75 29.93
CA PRO A 485 -3.70 5.72 29.64
C PRO A 485 -3.44 5.27 28.21
N THR A 486 -2.39 5.83 27.61
CA THR A 486 -1.87 5.37 26.31
C THR A 486 -0.40 5.00 26.42
N PHE A 487 0.12 4.29 25.42
CA PHE A 487 1.53 3.95 25.37
C PHE A 487 2.16 4.33 24.04
N LEU A 488 3.44 4.70 24.08
CA LEU A 488 4.31 4.83 22.92
C LEU A 488 5.31 3.69 22.94
N MET A 489 5.25 2.84 21.92
CA MET A 489 6.09 1.66 21.80
C MET A 489 7.16 1.90 20.72
N LEU A 490 8.42 1.76 21.11
CA LEU A 490 9.58 2.14 20.32
C LEU A 490 10.64 1.04 20.37
N THR A 491 11.25 0.75 19.24
CA THR A 491 12.54 0.03 19.18
C THR A 491 13.65 0.91 19.77
N GLN A 492 14.81 0.33 20.04
CA GLN A 492 15.97 1.10 20.52
C GLN A 492 16.39 2.21 19.54
N GLY A 493 16.36 1.92 18.22
CA GLY A 493 16.70 2.90 17.19
C GLY A 493 15.70 4.05 17.08
N GLU A 494 14.41 3.77 17.31
CA GLU A 494 13.37 4.81 17.36
C GLU A 494 13.45 5.62 18.65
N LEU A 495 13.71 4.98 19.79
CA LEU A 495 13.87 5.65 21.07
C LEU A 495 15.01 6.67 21.05
N ALA A 496 16.13 6.33 20.40
CA ALA A 496 17.27 7.24 20.23
C ALA A 496 16.93 8.50 19.41
N GLN A 497 15.87 8.47 18.60
CA GLN A 497 15.39 9.61 17.83
C GLN A 497 14.43 10.50 18.64
N VAL A 498 13.92 10.04 19.79
CA VAL A 498 12.94 10.78 20.58
C VAL A 498 13.65 11.70 21.58
N ASP A 499 13.31 12.97 21.52
CA ASP A 499 13.65 13.98 22.53
C ASP A 499 12.65 13.88 23.69
N LEU A 500 12.98 13.02 24.66
CA LEU A 500 12.10 12.75 25.81
C LEU A 500 11.80 14.00 26.65
N ALA A 501 12.75 14.94 26.72
CA ALA A 501 12.54 16.19 27.46
C ALA A 501 11.50 17.07 26.76
N ARG A 502 11.58 17.19 25.43
CA ARG A 502 10.58 17.90 24.63
C ARG A 502 9.21 17.22 24.74
N LEU A 503 9.16 15.91 24.58
CA LEU A 503 7.90 15.17 24.68
C LEU A 503 7.27 15.35 26.07
N ALA A 504 8.08 15.28 27.14
CA ALA A 504 7.61 15.52 28.50
C ALA A 504 7.10 16.94 28.72
N ALA A 505 7.62 17.95 28.01
CA ALA A 505 7.09 19.31 28.04
C ALA A 505 5.71 19.44 27.37
N GLU A 506 5.41 18.62 26.36
CA GLU A 506 4.12 18.65 25.65
C GLU A 506 3.03 17.80 26.33
N VAL A 507 3.38 16.64 26.89
CA VAL A 507 2.38 15.66 27.41
C VAL A 507 2.68 15.13 28.82
N GLY A 508 3.72 15.65 29.47
CA GLY A 508 4.22 15.13 30.74
C GLY A 508 5.16 13.93 30.58
N ALA A 509 5.94 13.63 31.61
CA ALA A 509 6.82 12.46 31.63
C ALA A 509 6.01 11.14 31.65
N PRO A 510 6.54 10.04 31.08
CA PRO A 510 5.87 8.74 31.15
C PRO A 510 5.71 8.30 32.61
N GLN A 511 4.52 7.82 32.97
CA GLN A 511 4.20 7.28 34.28
C GLN A 511 4.95 5.96 34.54
N ARG A 512 5.11 5.15 33.49
CA ARG A 512 5.84 3.87 33.54
C ARG A 512 6.65 3.69 32.27
N THR A 513 7.84 3.11 32.41
CA THR A 513 8.63 2.61 31.30
C THR A 513 8.74 1.11 31.42
N LEU A 514 8.15 0.39 30.49
CA LEU A 514 8.17 -1.07 30.43
C LEU A 514 9.13 -1.53 29.34
N ARG A 515 9.63 -2.75 29.46
CA ARG A 515 10.51 -3.39 28.48
C ARG A 515 10.03 -4.81 28.19
N HIS A 516 9.95 -5.14 26.91
CA HIS A 516 9.62 -6.48 26.46
C HIS A 516 10.37 -6.76 25.15
N GLY A 517 11.28 -7.73 25.16
CA GLY A 517 12.17 -7.97 24.02
C GLY A 517 13.04 -6.75 23.69
N ASP A 518 13.03 -6.33 22.42
CA ASP A 518 13.70 -5.15 21.88
C ASP A 518 12.89 -3.86 22.01
N MET A 519 11.65 -3.95 22.53
CA MET A 519 10.72 -2.83 22.61
C MET A 519 10.80 -2.13 23.97
N THR A 520 10.86 -0.80 23.92
CA THR A 520 10.64 0.10 25.07
C THR A 520 9.22 0.67 24.95
N ILE A 521 8.43 0.54 26.02
CA ILE A 521 7.03 0.96 26.07
C ILE A 521 6.90 2.07 27.10
N LEU A 522 6.71 3.30 26.64
CA LEU A 522 6.51 4.48 27.47
C LEU A 522 5.01 4.67 27.71
N VAL A 523 4.56 4.55 28.95
CA VAL A 523 3.14 4.65 29.31
C VAL A 523 2.84 6.05 29.84
N TYR A 524 1.85 6.70 29.24
CA TYR A 524 1.38 8.03 29.60
C TYR A 524 -0.01 7.94 30.25
N PRO A 525 -0.31 8.78 31.25
CA PRO A 525 -1.58 8.75 31.97
C PRO A 525 -2.77 9.24 31.12
N ALA A 526 -2.49 9.95 30.02
CA ALA A 526 -3.47 10.47 29.08
C ALA A 526 -3.15 10.04 27.64
N ASN A 527 -4.07 10.33 26.73
CA ASN A 527 -3.91 10.08 25.30
C ASN A 527 -2.89 11.03 24.68
N LEU A 528 -1.84 10.51 24.04
CA LEU A 528 -0.84 11.32 23.32
C LEU A 528 -1.44 12.21 22.22
N ALA A 529 -2.63 11.90 21.72
CA ALA A 529 -3.35 12.74 20.77
C ALA A 529 -3.74 14.14 21.30
N VAL A 530 -3.48 14.47 22.57
CA VAL A 530 -3.58 15.84 23.10
C VAL A 530 -2.48 16.77 22.60
N MET A 531 -1.40 16.23 22.00
CA MET A 531 -0.33 17.03 21.42
C MET A 531 -0.89 18.00 20.36
N GLN A 532 -0.53 19.28 20.49
CA GLN A 532 -1.02 20.33 19.60
C GLN A 532 -0.60 20.10 18.14
N SER A 533 0.60 19.56 17.94
CA SER A 533 1.16 19.19 16.64
C SER A 533 0.35 18.11 15.91
N TRP A 534 -0.57 17.40 16.59
CA TRP A 534 -1.39 16.36 16.00
C TRP A 534 -2.75 16.86 15.47
N ASN A 535 -3.13 18.12 15.77
CA ASN A 535 -4.45 18.68 15.45
C ASN A 535 -4.42 19.62 14.22
N PRO A 536 -4.57 19.10 12.99
CA PRO A 536 -4.56 19.93 11.77
C PRO A 536 -5.80 20.82 11.64
N ARG A 537 -6.83 20.59 12.45
CA ARG A 537 -8.07 21.39 12.42
C ARG A 537 -7.99 22.66 13.23
N VAL A 538 -7.01 22.76 14.13
CA VAL A 538 -6.87 23.89 15.06
C VAL A 538 -8.23 24.20 15.72
N SER A 539 -8.86 23.15 16.27
CA SER A 539 -10.21 23.25 16.86
C SER A 539 -10.25 24.09 18.13
N ALA A 540 -9.09 24.39 18.71
CA ALA A 540 -8.88 25.35 19.79
C ALA A 540 -7.67 26.23 19.44
N PRO A 541 -7.55 27.44 20.04
CA PRO A 541 -6.34 28.25 19.93
C PRO A 541 -5.08 27.45 20.27
N THR A 542 -4.10 27.50 19.36
CA THR A 542 -2.82 26.82 19.52
C THR A 542 -1.73 27.86 19.77
N HIS A 543 -0.86 27.61 20.74
CA HIS A 543 0.20 28.54 21.15
C HIS A 543 1.56 27.87 21.00
N PHE A 544 2.47 28.55 20.32
CA PHE A 544 3.84 28.13 20.06
C PHE A 544 4.78 29.11 20.78
N PRO A 545 5.09 28.88 22.07
CA PRO A 545 6.07 29.67 22.78
C PRO A 545 7.46 29.47 22.16
N VAL A 546 8.26 30.52 22.11
CA VAL A 546 9.66 30.36 21.69
C VAL A 546 10.48 29.67 22.78
N SER A 547 11.56 29.01 22.37
CA SER A 547 12.50 28.34 23.27
C SER A 547 13.92 28.40 22.72
N GLU A 548 14.89 27.90 23.48
CA GLU A 548 16.28 27.72 23.03
C GLU A 548 16.39 26.90 21.74
N ARG A 549 15.41 26.03 21.48
CA ARG A 549 15.36 25.17 20.29
C ARG A 549 14.55 25.76 19.15
N SER A 550 13.92 26.92 19.34
CA SER A 550 13.18 27.58 18.26
C SER A 550 14.14 27.91 17.12
N PRO A 551 13.85 27.50 15.87
CA PRO A 551 14.76 27.75 14.77
C PRO A 551 14.96 29.24 14.51
N HIS A 552 16.22 29.66 14.38
CA HIS A 552 16.63 31.04 14.12
C HIS A 552 17.98 31.07 13.36
N HIS A 553 18.22 32.14 12.60
CA HIS A 553 19.51 32.44 11.98
C HIS A 553 20.29 33.51 12.75
N THR A 554 19.57 34.41 13.41
CA THR A 554 20.13 35.47 14.23
C THR A 554 19.45 35.51 15.59
N GLY A 555 20.12 36.11 16.57
CA GLY A 555 19.65 36.21 17.95
C GLY A 555 19.98 34.98 18.79
N HIS A 556 19.51 35.00 20.03
CA HIS A 556 19.66 33.93 21.01
C HIS A 556 18.44 33.88 21.93
N TYR A 557 18.17 32.73 22.53
CA TYR A 557 17.11 32.62 23.52
C TYR A 557 17.58 33.13 24.87
N ASP A 558 16.86 34.09 25.44
CA ASP A 558 17.06 34.56 26.81
C ASP A 558 16.01 33.93 27.72
N ALA A 559 16.45 32.97 28.55
CA ALA A 559 15.58 32.25 29.47
C ALA A 559 14.95 33.14 30.55
N LYS A 560 15.56 34.28 30.90
CA LYS A 560 14.97 35.23 31.87
C LYS A 560 13.86 36.06 31.24
N ALA A 561 14.04 36.45 29.98
CA ALA A 561 13.01 37.16 29.23
C ALA A 561 11.91 36.22 28.70
N GLY A 562 12.21 34.92 28.57
CA GLY A 562 11.31 33.96 27.92
C GLY A 562 11.12 34.29 26.44
N ALA A 563 12.17 34.78 25.78
CA ALA A 563 12.09 35.33 24.42
C ALA A 563 13.33 35.02 23.59
N LEU A 564 13.17 34.99 22.26
CA LEU A 564 14.27 35.05 21.31
C LEU A 564 14.63 36.50 21.08
N VAL A 565 15.90 36.84 21.30
CA VAL A 565 16.41 38.19 21.33
C VAL A 565 17.36 38.42 20.15
N GLY A 566 16.96 39.29 19.22
CA GLY A 566 17.81 39.82 18.16
C GLY A 566 18.35 41.19 18.58
N GLU A 567 19.66 41.32 18.67
CA GLU A 567 20.30 42.59 19.06
C GLU A 567 20.34 43.59 17.90
N ALA A 568 20.39 44.88 18.22
CA ALA A 568 20.64 45.90 17.20
C ALA A 568 21.96 45.60 16.47
N GLY A 569 21.98 45.81 15.15
CA GLY A 569 23.07 45.47 14.25
C GLY A 569 23.06 44.03 13.71
N THR A 570 22.12 43.17 14.12
CA THR A 570 22.09 41.75 13.70
C THR A 570 20.87 41.40 12.83
N PRO A 571 20.89 41.72 11.52
CA PRO A 571 19.78 41.38 10.63
C PRO A 571 19.69 39.87 10.39
N GLY A 572 18.47 39.37 10.21
CA GLY A 572 18.24 37.96 9.88
C GLY A 572 16.90 37.44 10.41
N TRP A 573 16.68 36.15 10.20
CA TRP A 573 15.51 35.46 10.73
C TRP A 573 15.69 35.21 12.22
N LEU A 574 14.95 35.95 13.03
CA LEU A 574 14.96 35.82 14.49
C LEU A 574 14.10 34.63 14.95
N HIS A 575 13.09 34.24 14.17
CA HIS A 575 12.30 33.04 14.40
C HIS A 575 11.79 32.50 13.07
N TYR A 576 11.76 31.17 12.93
CA TYR A 576 10.99 30.48 11.91
C TYR A 576 10.49 29.12 12.42
N GLY A 577 9.32 28.71 11.98
CA GLY A 577 8.58 27.56 12.54
C GLY A 577 7.26 28.01 13.20
N PRO A 578 6.50 27.12 13.86
CA PRO A 578 6.62 25.67 13.79
C PRO A 578 6.39 25.17 12.35
N TYR A 579 6.58 23.88 12.09
CA TYR A 579 6.23 23.25 10.80
C TYR A 579 4.99 22.39 11.00
N ILE A 580 3.81 22.96 10.77
CA ILE A 580 2.53 22.28 11.03
C ILE A 580 1.74 22.04 9.75
N ASP A 581 0.96 20.95 9.75
CA ASP A 581 0.00 20.67 8.70
C ASP A 581 -1.38 21.18 9.14
N ILE A 582 -2.08 21.91 8.26
CA ILE A 582 -3.41 22.45 8.55
C ILE A 582 -4.42 22.13 7.44
N GLU A 583 -5.68 21.96 7.83
CA GLU A 583 -6.81 21.79 6.91
C GLU A 583 -7.21 23.12 6.23
N PRO A 584 -7.97 23.08 5.11
CA PRO A 584 -8.55 24.28 4.53
C PRO A 584 -9.40 25.08 5.52
N GLY A 585 -9.27 26.39 5.49
CA GLY A 585 -10.00 27.29 6.36
C GLY A 585 -9.38 28.68 6.46
N ARG A 586 -10.06 29.56 7.19
CA ARG A 586 -9.57 30.88 7.54
C ARG A 586 -8.90 30.82 8.91
N TYR A 587 -7.73 31.43 9.02
CA TYR A 587 -6.96 31.43 10.27
C TYR A 587 -6.46 32.82 10.61
N ALA A 588 -6.26 33.07 11.90
CA ALA A 588 -5.52 34.21 12.42
C ALA A 588 -4.23 33.71 13.06
N VAL A 589 -3.10 34.26 12.62
CA VAL A 589 -1.77 34.02 13.20
C VAL A 589 -1.33 35.27 13.94
N SER A 590 -1.06 35.17 15.23
CA SER A 590 -0.68 36.29 16.07
C SER A 590 0.77 36.13 16.57
N PHE A 591 1.58 37.17 16.42
CA PHE A 591 2.97 37.24 16.83
C PHE A 591 3.10 38.22 18.00
N ASP A 592 3.49 37.72 19.17
CA ASP A 592 3.78 38.53 20.36
C ASP A 592 5.26 38.89 20.35
N LEU A 593 5.55 40.15 20.05
CA LEU A 593 6.91 40.65 19.88
C LEU A 593 7.09 42.01 20.54
N GLU A 594 8.33 42.35 20.84
CA GLU A 594 8.71 43.64 21.40
C GLU A 594 9.92 44.20 20.68
N THR A 595 9.88 45.49 20.38
CA THR A 595 10.94 46.19 19.66
C THR A 595 11.47 47.35 20.50
N GLY A 596 12.78 47.58 20.41
CA GLY A 596 13.43 48.72 21.04
C GLY A 596 13.00 50.05 20.43
N ALA A 597 13.47 51.15 21.02
CA ALA A 597 13.24 52.49 20.47
C ALA A 597 13.86 52.61 19.08
N ALA A 598 13.11 53.17 18.14
CA ALA A 598 13.53 53.40 16.77
C ALA A 598 12.93 54.70 16.21
N PRO A 599 13.50 55.26 15.12
CA PRO A 599 12.94 56.44 14.47
C PRO A 599 11.48 56.23 14.06
N ALA A 600 10.66 57.28 14.17
CA ALA A 600 9.25 57.21 13.81
C ALA A 600 9.07 56.77 12.34
N GLY A 601 8.30 55.70 12.12
CA GLY A 601 8.06 55.14 10.78
C GLY A 601 9.18 54.24 10.25
N ALA A 602 10.23 53.95 11.02
CA ALA A 602 11.24 52.98 10.64
C ALA A 602 10.63 51.58 10.56
N GLU A 603 10.93 50.86 9.48
CA GLU A 603 10.68 49.43 9.40
C GLU A 603 11.69 48.73 10.32
N LEU A 604 11.25 47.93 11.27
CA LEU A 604 12.12 47.23 12.24
C LEU A 604 12.30 45.75 11.88
N GLY A 605 11.56 45.28 10.88
CA GLY A 605 11.52 43.88 10.48
C GLY A 605 10.21 43.53 9.79
N ALA A 606 9.92 42.24 9.70
CA ALA A 606 8.68 41.73 9.14
C ALA A 606 8.25 40.42 9.81
N VAL A 607 6.94 40.18 9.84
CA VAL A 607 6.38 38.86 10.14
C VAL A 607 5.68 38.33 8.90
N ASP A 608 5.80 37.03 8.65
CA ASP A 608 5.06 36.37 7.57
C ASP A 608 4.63 34.94 7.92
N VAL A 609 3.65 34.46 7.16
CA VAL A 609 3.13 33.10 7.22
C VAL A 609 3.32 32.47 5.86
N VAL A 610 4.10 31.40 5.82
CA VAL A 610 4.48 30.71 4.58
C VAL A 610 4.28 29.21 4.68
N ALA A 611 4.36 28.51 3.56
CA ALA A 611 4.42 27.06 3.51
C ALA A 611 5.37 26.59 2.41
N ALA A 612 5.58 25.27 2.34
CA ALA A 612 6.45 24.61 1.36
C ALA A 612 7.86 25.23 1.33
N ALA A 613 8.49 25.34 2.51
CA ALA A 613 9.82 25.93 2.68
C ALA A 613 9.92 27.37 2.13
N GLY A 614 8.87 28.18 2.34
CA GLY A 614 8.84 29.58 1.92
C GLY A 614 8.42 29.84 0.48
N VAL A 615 8.10 28.81 -0.32
CA VAL A 615 7.66 28.96 -1.71
C VAL A 615 6.26 29.59 -1.79
N THR A 616 5.37 29.24 -0.85
CA THR A 616 4.00 29.80 -0.79
C THR A 616 3.92 30.81 0.34
N SER A 617 3.61 32.06 0.04
CA SER A 617 3.37 33.11 1.04
C SER A 617 1.87 33.40 1.16
N PHE A 618 1.33 33.28 2.37
CA PHE A 618 -0.08 33.55 2.65
C PHE A 618 -0.32 35.00 3.07
N ALA A 619 0.54 35.53 3.94
CA ALA A 619 0.46 36.89 4.42
C ALA A 619 1.81 37.37 4.93
N ARG A 620 2.08 38.67 4.81
CA ARG A 620 3.27 39.34 5.34
C ARG A 620 2.90 40.72 5.86
N ARG A 621 3.51 41.15 6.96
CA ARG A 621 3.34 42.49 7.54
C ARG A 621 4.68 43.02 8.06
N THR A 622 4.97 44.27 7.74
CA THR A 622 6.13 45.00 8.28
C THR A 622 5.90 45.35 9.74
N VAL A 623 6.95 45.25 10.56
CA VAL A 623 6.97 45.67 11.96
C VAL A 623 7.44 47.12 12.01
N THR A 624 6.63 48.04 12.51
CA THR A 624 6.96 49.48 12.57
C THR A 624 6.72 50.12 13.95
N GLY A 625 5.97 49.46 14.83
CA GLY A 625 5.74 49.94 16.20
C GLY A 625 6.95 49.71 17.09
N SER A 626 7.15 50.58 18.08
CA SER A 626 8.11 50.41 19.18
C SER A 626 7.40 49.86 20.42
N GLY A 627 8.10 49.09 21.25
CA GLY A 627 7.54 48.43 22.44
C GLY A 627 6.83 47.10 22.13
N ARG A 628 6.17 46.53 23.14
CA ARG A 628 5.47 45.25 23.01
C ARG A 628 4.19 45.39 22.20
N GLN A 629 4.01 44.53 21.21
CA GLN A 629 2.91 44.53 20.26
C GLN A 629 2.50 43.12 19.86
N LEU A 630 1.20 42.94 19.61
CA LEU A 630 0.64 41.71 19.08
C LEU A 630 0.24 41.92 17.62
N LEU A 631 1.05 41.43 16.69
CA LEU A 631 0.76 41.53 15.25
C LEU A 631 -0.06 40.33 14.80
N THR A 632 -1.23 40.57 14.21
CA THR A 632 -2.08 39.49 13.69
C THR A 632 -2.15 39.54 12.16
N LEU A 633 -1.96 38.38 11.53
CA LEU A 633 -2.13 38.11 10.10
C LEU A 633 -3.33 37.18 9.91
N GLN A 634 -4.25 37.55 9.02
CA GLN A 634 -5.31 36.63 8.59
C GLN A 634 -4.88 35.92 7.31
N ILE A 635 -5.05 34.61 7.26
CA ILE A 635 -4.74 33.78 6.11
C ILE A 635 -5.97 32.99 5.68
N ASP A 636 -6.10 32.78 4.37
CA ASP A 636 -7.11 31.90 3.77
C ASP A 636 -6.39 30.73 3.10
N VAL A 637 -6.66 29.54 3.61
CA VAL A 637 -6.01 28.30 3.20
C VAL A 637 -7.03 27.49 2.43
N ARG A 638 -6.90 27.46 1.09
CA ARG A 638 -7.88 26.85 0.19
C ARG A 638 -7.71 25.34 0.04
N GLU A 639 -6.49 24.85 0.25
CA GLU A 639 -6.13 23.44 0.13
C GLU A 639 -5.37 22.98 1.37
N PRO A 640 -5.43 21.68 1.74
CA PRO A 640 -4.64 21.16 2.85
C PRO A 640 -3.16 21.54 2.68
N THR A 641 -2.63 22.28 3.65
CA THR A 641 -1.30 22.89 3.54
C THR A 641 -0.36 22.20 4.52
N LYS A 642 0.81 21.79 4.02
CA LYS A 642 1.86 21.15 4.82
C LYS A 642 2.99 22.10 5.12
N LEU A 643 3.70 21.85 6.23
CA LEU A 643 4.86 22.64 6.64
C LEU A 643 4.57 24.15 6.67
N LEU A 644 3.38 24.51 7.15
CA LEU A 644 3.05 25.91 7.43
C LEU A 644 4.00 26.42 8.50
N GLU A 645 4.60 27.58 8.25
CA GLU A 645 5.71 28.16 8.98
C GLU A 645 5.42 29.63 9.30
N PHE A 646 5.75 30.07 10.53
CA PHE A 646 5.57 31.45 10.98
C PHE A 646 6.93 32.10 11.24
N ARG A 647 7.25 33.14 10.48
CA ARG A 647 8.61 33.71 10.51
C ARG A 647 8.60 35.14 11.01
N VAL A 648 9.66 35.47 11.75
CA VAL A 648 9.96 36.82 12.22
C VAL A 648 11.35 37.18 11.72
N LEU A 649 11.41 38.23 10.90
CA LEU A 649 12.63 38.83 10.37
C LEU A 649 12.93 40.11 11.16
N THR A 650 14.15 40.23 11.69
CA THR A 650 14.69 41.51 12.15
C THR A 650 15.61 42.07 11.09
N ASN A 651 15.59 43.40 10.88
CA ASN A 651 16.55 44.08 10.01
C ASN A 651 17.74 44.69 10.78
N GLY A 652 17.81 44.46 12.10
CA GLY A 652 18.89 44.93 12.95
C GLY A 652 18.84 46.42 13.30
N ILE A 653 17.80 47.18 12.91
CA ILE A 653 17.71 48.61 13.25
C ILE A 653 17.51 48.82 14.76
N SER A 654 16.79 47.93 15.42
CA SER A 654 16.56 47.96 16.86
C SER A 654 16.59 46.55 17.45
N LYS A 655 16.73 46.46 18.77
CA LYS A 655 16.56 45.20 19.49
C LYS A 655 15.15 44.66 19.25
N MET A 656 15.01 43.37 18.97
CA MET A 656 13.71 42.71 18.78
C MET A 656 13.63 41.46 19.65
N LEU A 657 12.52 41.29 20.34
CA LEU A 657 12.20 40.12 21.16
C LEU A 657 10.96 39.44 20.58
N VAL A 658 10.98 38.12 20.50
CA VAL A 658 9.81 37.30 20.13
C VAL A 658 9.48 36.39 21.29
N TYR A 659 8.23 36.41 21.76
CA TYR A 659 7.78 35.63 22.93
C TYR A 659 7.01 34.37 22.52
N GLN A 660 6.07 34.52 21.59
CA GLN A 660 5.18 33.44 21.16
C GLN A 660 4.55 33.74 19.81
N VAL A 661 4.17 32.67 19.12
CA VAL A 661 3.27 32.73 17.97
C VAL A 661 2.03 31.92 18.28
N SER A 662 0.85 32.41 17.93
CA SER A 662 -0.43 31.73 18.17
C SER A 662 -1.21 31.57 16.88
N LEU A 663 -1.97 30.49 16.77
CA LEU A 663 -2.81 30.17 15.63
C LEU A 663 -4.23 29.89 16.09
N VAL A 664 -5.21 30.55 15.47
CA VAL A 664 -6.63 30.33 15.73
C VAL A 664 -7.35 30.12 14.42
N ARG A 665 -8.20 29.09 14.33
CA ARG A 665 -9.14 28.94 13.22
C ARG A 665 -10.31 29.89 13.39
N LEU A 666 -10.55 30.71 12.39
CA LEU A 666 -11.68 31.63 12.36
C LEU A 666 -12.96 30.90 11.93
N PRO A 667 -14.14 31.33 12.39
CA PRO A 667 -15.41 30.84 11.87
C PRO A 667 -15.48 31.04 10.35
N ALA A 668 -16.11 30.09 9.66
CA ALA A 668 -16.30 30.12 8.21
C ALA A 668 -17.16 31.32 7.78
#